data_AF-A0AAU0ZKU0-F1
#
_entry.id   AF-A0AAU0ZKU0-F1
#
_cell.length_a   1.000
_cell.length_b   1.000
_cell.length_c   1.000
_cell.angle_alpha   90.00
_cell.angle_beta   90.00
_cell.angle_gamma   90.00
#
_symmetry.space_group_name_H-M   'P 1'
#
loop_
_entity.id
_entity.type
_entity.pdbx_description
1 polymer ?
#
loop_
_entity_poly.entity_id
_entity_poly.type
_entity_poly.pdbx_seq_one_letter_code
_entity_poly.pdbx_strand_id
1 'polypeptide(L)'
;MTDVVLHIAEDRVQLHTSSGEFDWPLGDEVVEIARDPAGAKAMEFTAALEAGATRDQRAQIGLRLHLAVFDAAPPDLWAGLQSGVSERDPLRVRVDIECRALAQLPWELMRDRRQALWREKSVLLRRGRVVTTADSPQGNTKGPLRVLLVVCNPRDRRLLADQELAMIGAALTQLPGRLHTEVTDGPTLRELIAEVDHVRPHVLHFIGHGMRAVAGDMGGLHFNAAQPTGDTPDAEPDEPRETWTLGPEQMDHLYGSWTPRLVVLNACRQAHAPAAEFADLIDTCLERGSSAVVAMQADIDSPAAAEFSHALYEGLASARSIDAVITGVRNHLHIDEPDGPSWALPVLQCGVKDPSDVVRVEFGHVEPELTRLNRSWPFSELAMFLGRATERRTGWWEETEDTTPPDRLLAITSAQHKSGKTWLAKWCLLTCMLRGEDITYIDLADYTGRGDGGEPVTLDWLAVLRALREACMDKRQPDSMNSTDFARFNQVLNLAAQGGRQWAERMPSSELDLGHSFSVDADRHAERRRAEIFDAFLTTLRNRALARRRPHLLAIDSAQRISESDFRSALLPLLLGPVQEIGGDFPLRILAVAPQSWAGFRHLQEFMPGAPVVLTDFQLHDYKRLAREFWERKLHENHLLRRLSFEDFEALLDRMKGNQQSFHVGVYQRVLDTWLDMGGMGGGMREAG
;
A
#
# COMPACT_ATOMS: atom_id res chain seq x y z
N MET A 1 8.88 -19.46 12.46
CA MET A 1 8.97 -20.93 12.42
C MET A 1 7.60 -21.55 12.72
N THR A 2 7.42 -22.86 12.51
CA THR A 2 6.25 -23.62 12.99
C THR A 2 6.66 -24.43 14.20
N ASP A 3 5.85 -24.36 15.25
CA ASP A 3 6.12 -25.03 16.52
C ASP A 3 5.51 -26.42 16.56
N VAL A 4 4.34 -26.56 15.95
CA VAL A 4 3.54 -27.79 15.95
C VAL A 4 3.02 -28.10 14.55
N VAL A 5 3.18 -29.34 14.12
CA VAL A 5 2.60 -29.87 12.89
C VAL A 5 1.60 -30.95 13.27
N LEU A 6 0.33 -30.70 12.98
CA LEU A 6 -0.76 -31.66 13.13
C LEU A 6 -1.05 -32.27 11.75
N HIS A 7 -0.57 -33.50 11.53
CA HIS A 7 -0.79 -34.26 10.32
C HIS A 7 -2.04 -35.14 10.48
N ILE A 8 -3.03 -34.94 9.62
CA ILE A 8 -4.32 -35.66 9.61
C ILE A 8 -4.36 -36.53 8.34
N ALA A 9 -4.24 -37.83 8.54
CA ALA A 9 -4.40 -38.85 7.50
C ALA A 9 -5.81 -39.46 7.56
N GLU A 10 -6.10 -40.45 6.72
CA GLU A 10 -7.46 -41.01 6.60
C GLU A 10 -7.99 -41.67 7.89
N ASP A 11 -7.11 -42.26 8.70
CA ASP A 11 -7.48 -43.04 9.89
C ASP A 11 -6.74 -42.64 11.18
N ARG A 12 -5.84 -41.65 11.11
CA ARG A 12 -4.93 -41.30 12.21
C ARG A 12 -4.59 -39.82 12.23
N VAL A 13 -4.16 -39.37 13.40
CA VAL A 13 -3.58 -38.06 13.64
C VAL A 13 -2.14 -38.27 14.13
N GLN A 14 -1.21 -37.52 13.56
CA GLN A 14 0.16 -37.43 14.03
C GLN A 14 0.48 -35.99 14.39
N LEU A 15 1.13 -35.80 15.53
CA LEU A 15 1.56 -34.50 16.02
C LEU A 15 3.08 -34.49 16.14
N HIS A 16 3.72 -33.60 15.38
CA HIS A 16 5.15 -33.35 15.48
C HIS A 16 5.38 -32.03 16.21
N THR A 17 6.23 -32.07 17.23
CA THR A 17 6.65 -30.91 18.01
C THR A 17 8.18 -30.86 18.06
N SER A 18 8.75 -29.80 18.61
CA SER A 18 10.19 -29.77 18.93
C SER A 18 10.61 -30.79 20.00
N SER A 19 9.66 -31.31 20.78
CA SER A 19 9.89 -32.21 21.91
C SER A 19 9.61 -33.69 21.60
N GLY A 20 8.96 -34.01 20.49
CA GLY A 20 8.67 -35.39 20.09
C GLY A 20 7.62 -35.53 19.00
N GLU A 21 7.30 -36.79 18.70
CA GLU A 21 6.23 -37.19 17.77
C GLU A 21 5.22 -38.06 18.52
N PHE A 22 3.94 -37.81 18.29
CA PHE A 22 2.82 -38.49 18.94
C PHE A 22 1.80 -38.92 17.89
N ASP A 23 1.23 -40.10 18.03
CA ASP A 23 0.23 -40.63 17.10
C ASP A 23 -0.96 -41.26 17.83
N TRP A 24 -2.15 -41.12 17.26
CA TRP A 24 -3.39 -41.69 17.78
C TRP A 24 -4.45 -41.81 16.68
N PRO A 25 -5.49 -42.65 16.86
CA PRO A 25 -6.54 -42.82 15.85
C PRO A 25 -7.37 -41.54 15.65
N LEU A 26 -7.76 -41.28 14.40
CA LEU A 26 -8.72 -40.23 14.06
C LEU A 26 -10.14 -40.70 14.44
N GLY A 27 -10.99 -39.79 14.92
CA GLY A 27 -12.35 -40.14 15.32
C GLY A 27 -13.19 -40.76 14.19
N ASP A 28 -13.90 -41.85 14.51
CA ASP A 28 -14.63 -42.70 13.56
C ASP A 28 -15.53 -41.93 12.58
N GLU A 29 -16.19 -40.88 13.06
CA GLU A 29 -17.07 -40.05 12.23
C GLU A 29 -16.35 -39.36 11.07
N VAL A 30 -15.12 -38.88 11.30
CA VAL A 30 -14.32 -38.22 10.27
C VAL A 30 -13.69 -39.27 9.34
N VAL A 31 -13.34 -40.44 9.87
CA VAL A 31 -12.89 -41.59 9.07
C VAL A 31 -13.99 -42.06 8.10
N GLU A 32 -15.26 -42.05 8.53
CA GLU A 32 -16.40 -42.33 7.65
C GLU A 32 -16.53 -41.29 6.53
N ILE A 33 -16.32 -40.00 6.81
CA ILE A 33 -16.31 -38.94 5.80
C ILE A 33 -15.17 -39.15 4.79
N ALA A 34 -13.98 -39.55 5.24
CA ALA A 34 -12.87 -39.84 4.33
C ALA A 34 -13.22 -40.95 3.32
N ARG A 35 -14.02 -41.95 3.75
CA ARG A 35 -14.47 -43.08 2.94
C ARG A 35 -15.67 -42.75 2.03
N ASP A 36 -16.52 -41.81 2.45
CA ASP A 36 -17.70 -41.35 1.70
C ASP A 36 -17.77 -39.81 1.61
N PRO A 37 -16.90 -39.19 0.79
CA PRO A 37 -16.77 -37.73 0.69
C PRO A 37 -17.99 -37.03 0.08
N ALA A 38 -18.85 -37.77 -0.62
CA ALA A 38 -20.11 -37.25 -1.18
C ALA A 38 -21.32 -37.62 -0.30
N GLY A 39 -21.07 -38.28 0.84
CA GLY A 39 -22.10 -38.75 1.75
C GLY A 39 -22.76 -37.62 2.54
N ALA A 40 -23.90 -37.95 3.15
CA ALA A 40 -24.69 -37.00 3.92
C ALA A 40 -23.91 -36.35 5.08
N LYS A 41 -22.96 -37.08 5.69
CA LYS A 41 -22.10 -36.54 6.76
C LYS A 41 -21.13 -35.48 6.25
N ALA A 42 -20.48 -35.71 5.10
CA ALA A 42 -19.59 -34.74 4.50
C ALA A 42 -20.33 -33.43 4.20
N MET A 43 -21.53 -33.55 3.60
CA MET A 43 -22.42 -32.43 3.31
C MET A 43 -22.86 -31.68 4.57
N GLU A 44 -23.17 -32.40 5.66
CA GLU A 44 -23.54 -31.79 6.95
C GLU A 44 -22.43 -30.89 7.48
N PHE A 45 -21.18 -31.34 7.43
CA PHE A 45 -20.05 -30.56 7.92
C PHE A 45 -19.81 -29.32 7.05
N THR A 46 -19.86 -29.45 5.73
CA THR A 46 -19.66 -28.31 4.83
C THR A 46 -20.80 -27.30 4.91
N ALA A 47 -22.04 -27.75 5.13
CA ALA A 47 -23.21 -26.90 5.27
C ALA A 47 -23.12 -25.94 6.48
N ALA A 48 -22.27 -26.23 7.47
CA ALA A 48 -22.05 -25.32 8.60
C ALA A 48 -21.46 -23.96 8.17
N LEU A 49 -20.79 -23.89 7.02
CA LEU A 49 -20.24 -22.65 6.49
C LEU A 49 -21.26 -21.83 5.69
N GLU A 50 -22.42 -22.41 5.35
CA GLU A 50 -23.46 -21.69 4.62
C GLU A 50 -24.11 -20.63 5.51
N ALA A 51 -24.56 -19.53 4.91
CA ALA A 51 -25.24 -18.44 5.62
C ALA A 51 -26.47 -18.93 6.42
N GLY A 52 -27.18 -19.94 5.91
CA GLY A 52 -28.37 -20.51 6.53
C GLY A 52 -28.12 -21.34 7.80
N ALA A 53 -26.88 -21.76 8.09
CA ALA A 53 -26.59 -22.51 9.31
C ALA A 53 -26.73 -21.62 10.55
N THR A 54 -27.16 -22.23 11.67
CA THR A 54 -27.22 -21.53 12.96
C THR A 54 -25.87 -21.53 13.65
N ARG A 55 -25.68 -20.60 14.59
CA ARG A 55 -24.52 -20.58 15.48
C ARG A 55 -24.30 -21.91 16.21
N ASP A 56 -25.38 -22.55 16.67
CA ASP A 56 -25.30 -23.82 17.41
C ASP A 56 -24.86 -24.96 16.50
N GLN A 57 -25.35 -25.02 15.25
CA GLN A 57 -24.89 -25.98 14.25
C GLN A 57 -23.39 -25.82 13.98
N ARG A 58 -22.91 -24.59 13.78
CA ARG A 58 -21.48 -24.29 13.61
C ARG A 58 -20.65 -24.72 14.82
N ALA A 59 -21.12 -24.39 16.03
CA ALA A 59 -20.44 -24.76 17.26
C ALA A 59 -20.39 -26.28 17.47
N GLN A 60 -21.45 -27.01 17.09
CA GLN A 60 -21.52 -28.46 17.18
C GLN A 60 -20.55 -29.14 16.20
N ILE A 61 -20.49 -28.67 14.94
CA ILE A 61 -19.50 -29.15 13.96
C ILE A 61 -18.08 -28.84 14.44
N GLY A 62 -17.83 -27.63 14.94
CA GLY A 62 -16.53 -27.26 15.52
C GLY A 62 -16.09 -28.15 16.67
N LEU A 63 -17.01 -28.52 17.56
CA LEU A 63 -16.75 -29.44 18.67
C LEU A 63 -16.51 -30.88 18.19
N ARG A 64 -17.28 -31.36 17.20
CA ARG A 64 -17.09 -32.70 16.60
C ARG A 64 -15.72 -32.82 15.94
N LEU A 65 -15.29 -31.80 15.20
CA LEU A 65 -13.94 -31.75 14.62
C LEU A 65 -12.86 -31.76 15.70
N HIS A 66 -13.03 -30.97 16.76
CA HIS A 66 -12.10 -30.97 17.89
C HIS A 66 -12.01 -32.34 18.55
N LEU A 67 -13.14 -32.98 18.85
CA LEU A 67 -13.17 -34.31 19.48
C LEU A 67 -12.55 -35.37 18.56
N ALA A 68 -12.84 -35.33 17.26
CA ALA A 68 -12.26 -36.26 16.31
C ALA A 68 -10.72 -36.18 16.27
N VAL A 69 -10.16 -34.99 16.48
CA VAL A 69 -8.71 -34.78 16.50
C VAL A 69 -8.08 -35.02 17.87
N PHE A 70 -8.73 -34.64 18.97
CA PHE A 70 -8.06 -34.57 20.28
C PHE A 70 -8.61 -35.52 21.35
N ASP A 71 -9.73 -36.23 21.13
CA ASP A 71 -10.34 -37.09 22.17
C ASP A 71 -9.49 -38.34 22.47
N ALA A 72 -8.86 -38.92 21.44
CA ALA A 72 -7.93 -40.04 21.57
C ALA A 72 -6.47 -39.61 21.80
N ALA A 73 -6.20 -38.30 21.86
CA ALA A 73 -4.85 -37.79 22.07
C ALA A 73 -4.36 -38.07 23.51
N PRO A 74 -3.03 -38.14 23.74
CA PRO A 74 -2.48 -38.22 25.08
C PRO A 74 -3.06 -37.15 26.02
N PRO A 75 -3.44 -37.49 27.27
CA PRO A 75 -4.00 -36.53 28.21
C PRO A 75 -3.11 -35.30 28.39
N ASP A 76 -3.73 -34.14 28.50
CA ASP A 76 -3.09 -32.83 28.71
C ASP A 76 -2.12 -32.38 27.60
N LEU A 77 -1.96 -33.11 26.49
CA LEU A 77 -1.04 -32.76 25.41
C LEU A 77 -1.31 -31.36 24.85
N TRP A 78 -2.55 -31.09 24.44
CA TRP A 78 -2.95 -29.79 23.90
C TRP A 78 -2.82 -28.67 24.95
N ALA A 79 -3.27 -28.92 26.18
CA ALA A 79 -3.14 -27.96 27.27
C ALA A 79 -1.67 -27.64 27.61
N GLY A 80 -0.78 -28.63 27.49
CA GLY A 80 0.65 -28.47 27.65
C GLY A 80 1.28 -27.60 26.55
N LEU A 81 0.86 -27.77 25.29
CA LEU A 81 1.32 -26.94 24.17
C LEU A 81 0.86 -25.48 24.30
N GLN A 82 -0.30 -25.26 24.89
CA GLN A 82 -0.81 -23.93 25.20
C GLN A 82 -0.21 -23.34 26.49
N SER A 83 0.64 -24.08 27.21
CA SER A 83 1.26 -23.56 28.43
C SER A 83 2.34 -22.53 28.09
N GLY A 84 2.20 -21.31 28.62
CA GLY A 84 3.20 -20.25 28.46
C GLY A 84 3.15 -19.49 27.13
N VAL A 85 2.19 -19.80 26.24
CA VAL A 85 1.99 -19.06 24.98
C VAL A 85 1.47 -17.65 25.26
N SER A 86 1.83 -16.69 24.39
CA SER A 86 1.36 -15.30 24.51
C SER A 86 1.21 -14.66 23.13
N GLU A 87 0.63 -13.46 23.04
CA GLU A 87 0.58 -12.74 21.75
C GLU A 87 1.99 -12.37 21.22
N ARG A 88 3.00 -12.26 22.10
CA ARG A 88 4.38 -11.95 21.71
C ARG A 88 5.16 -13.18 21.27
N ASP A 89 4.77 -14.34 21.78
CA ASP A 89 5.37 -15.63 21.47
C ASP A 89 4.23 -16.64 21.30
N PRO A 90 3.53 -16.57 20.14
CA PRO A 90 2.34 -17.37 19.90
C PRO A 90 2.71 -18.78 19.43
N LEU A 91 1.90 -19.76 19.81
CA LEU A 91 1.99 -21.12 19.29
C LEU A 91 1.54 -21.16 17.82
N ARG A 92 2.46 -21.48 16.91
CA ARG A 92 2.18 -21.61 15.48
C ARG A 92 1.90 -23.06 15.12
N VAL A 93 0.64 -23.33 14.82
CA VAL A 93 0.11 -24.64 14.45
C VAL A 93 -0.07 -24.72 12.95
N ARG A 94 0.56 -25.72 12.34
CA ARG A 94 0.32 -26.09 10.96
C ARG A 94 -0.50 -27.37 10.90
N VAL A 95 -1.65 -27.30 10.25
CA VAL A 95 -2.49 -28.47 9.98
C VAL A 95 -2.19 -28.97 8.57
N ASP A 96 -1.65 -30.17 8.48
CA ASP A 96 -1.37 -30.87 7.24
C ASP A 96 -2.42 -31.97 7.05
N ILE A 97 -3.20 -31.88 5.97
CA ILE A 97 -4.31 -32.80 5.73
C ILE A 97 -3.99 -33.57 4.46
N GLU A 98 -3.79 -34.87 4.58
CA GLU A 98 -3.38 -35.72 3.46
C GLU A 98 -4.52 -35.98 2.48
N CYS A 99 -5.71 -36.26 3.01
CA CYS A 99 -6.87 -36.65 2.22
C CYS A 99 -7.63 -35.42 1.70
N ARG A 100 -7.84 -35.32 0.39
CA ARG A 100 -8.62 -34.24 -0.23
C ARG A 100 -10.06 -34.15 0.25
N ALA A 101 -10.67 -35.28 0.62
CA ALA A 101 -12.00 -35.30 1.24
C ALA A 101 -12.00 -34.54 2.56
N LEU A 102 -11.04 -34.86 3.43
CA LEU A 102 -10.88 -34.23 4.73
C LEU A 102 -10.47 -32.76 4.60
N ALA A 103 -9.69 -32.39 3.59
CA ALA A 103 -9.30 -31.01 3.35
C ALA A 103 -10.49 -30.07 3.12
N GLN A 104 -11.65 -30.58 2.68
CA GLN A 104 -12.86 -29.79 2.46
C GLN A 104 -13.62 -29.45 3.76
N LEU A 105 -13.30 -30.12 4.87
CA LEU A 105 -13.96 -29.87 6.14
C LEU A 105 -13.56 -28.50 6.73
N PRO A 106 -14.47 -27.87 7.50
CA PRO A 106 -14.25 -26.54 8.06
C PRO A 106 -13.39 -26.59 9.33
N TRP A 107 -12.14 -27.00 9.20
CA TRP A 107 -11.18 -27.13 10.32
C TRP A 107 -11.02 -25.83 11.14
N GLU A 108 -11.25 -24.67 10.52
CA GLU A 108 -11.27 -23.35 11.17
C GLU A 108 -12.40 -23.19 12.19
N LEU A 109 -13.48 -23.98 12.09
CA LEU A 109 -14.55 -24.01 13.08
C LEU A 109 -14.16 -24.77 14.35
N MET A 110 -13.03 -25.50 14.38
CA MET A 110 -12.64 -26.28 15.55
C MET A 110 -12.67 -25.44 16.83
N ARG A 111 -13.34 -26.02 17.84
CA ARG A 111 -13.67 -25.36 19.09
C ARG A 111 -13.60 -26.38 20.21
N ASP A 112 -13.00 -26.00 21.33
CA ASP A 112 -13.09 -26.78 22.56
C ASP A 112 -14.42 -26.49 23.28
N ARG A 113 -14.63 -27.03 24.48
CA ARG A 113 -15.89 -26.79 25.22
C ARG A 113 -16.09 -25.33 25.66
N ARG A 114 -15.08 -24.46 25.52
CA ARG A 114 -15.05 -23.08 26.00
C ARG A 114 -15.10 -22.08 24.84
N GLN A 115 -14.23 -22.24 23.84
CA GLN A 115 -13.98 -21.24 22.81
C GLN A 115 -13.49 -21.84 21.48
N ALA A 116 -13.58 -21.04 20.40
CA ALA A 116 -12.98 -21.39 19.11
C ALA A 116 -11.45 -21.38 19.25
N LEU A 117 -10.78 -22.39 18.70
CA LEU A 117 -9.34 -22.56 18.85
C LEU A 117 -8.55 -21.48 18.09
N TRP A 118 -8.94 -21.19 16.85
CA TRP A 118 -8.13 -20.43 15.90
C TRP A 118 -8.42 -18.93 15.85
N ARG A 119 -8.97 -18.42 16.95
CA ARG A 119 -9.25 -17.00 17.16
C ARG A 119 -8.41 -16.40 18.28
N GLU A 120 -7.78 -17.22 19.10
CA GLU A 120 -6.89 -16.73 20.14
C GLU A 120 -5.61 -16.17 19.49
N LYS A 121 -5.24 -14.93 19.82
CA LYS A 121 -4.04 -14.29 19.24
C LYS A 121 -2.73 -14.98 19.65
N SER A 122 -2.77 -15.83 20.67
CA SER A 122 -1.67 -16.66 21.15
C SER A 122 -1.55 -17.99 20.40
N VAL A 123 -2.51 -18.35 19.52
CA VAL A 123 -2.49 -19.59 18.72
C VAL A 123 -2.77 -19.26 17.26
N LEU A 124 -1.78 -19.44 16.40
CA LEU A 124 -1.85 -19.08 14.98
C LEU A 124 -1.99 -20.33 14.11
N LEU A 125 -3.05 -20.37 13.30
CA LEU A 125 -3.35 -21.49 12.41
C LEU A 125 -2.91 -21.21 10.98
N ARG A 126 -2.30 -22.21 10.36
CA ARG A 126 -2.19 -22.32 8.89
C ARG A 126 -2.41 -23.76 8.43
N ARG A 127 -2.84 -23.93 7.18
CA ARG A 127 -2.90 -25.23 6.49
C ARG A 127 -1.70 -25.43 5.56
N GLY A 128 -1.47 -26.68 5.18
CA GLY A 128 -0.61 -27.05 4.05
C GLY A 128 0.72 -27.69 4.44
N ARG A 129 1.45 -28.13 3.41
CA ARG A 129 2.79 -28.73 3.52
C ARG A 129 3.85 -27.72 3.13
N VAL A 130 5.08 -27.90 3.64
CA VAL A 130 6.20 -27.10 3.14
C VAL A 130 6.56 -27.65 1.77
N VAL A 131 6.28 -26.86 0.74
CA VAL A 131 6.57 -27.17 -0.67
C VAL A 131 7.86 -26.47 -1.10
N THR A 132 8.14 -25.29 -0.54
CA THR A 132 9.33 -24.51 -0.88
C THR A 132 10.41 -24.67 0.21
N THR A 133 11.56 -25.20 -0.18
CA THR A 133 12.76 -25.29 0.68
C THR A 133 13.69 -24.08 0.51
N ALA A 134 13.34 -23.12 -0.34
CA ALA A 134 14.12 -21.91 -0.53
C ALA A 134 14.00 -21.04 0.73
N ASP A 135 15.10 -20.90 1.47
CA ASP A 135 15.16 -20.20 2.76
C ASP A 135 15.09 -18.65 2.61
N SER A 136 14.69 -18.10 1.46
CA SER A 136 14.60 -16.65 1.25
C SER A 136 13.59 -16.25 0.17
N PRO A 137 12.85 -15.12 0.35
CA PRO A 137 12.01 -14.56 -0.69
C PRO A 137 12.83 -14.27 -1.95
N GLN A 138 12.36 -14.69 -3.13
CA GLN A 138 12.93 -14.21 -4.37
C GLN A 138 12.58 -12.72 -4.56
N GLY A 139 13.56 -11.92 -5.00
CA GLY A 139 13.38 -10.51 -5.34
C GLY A 139 13.71 -9.50 -4.23
N ASN A 140 13.52 -8.22 -4.54
CA ASN A 140 13.81 -7.11 -3.62
C ASN A 140 12.95 -7.23 -2.34
N THR A 141 13.58 -7.15 -1.17
CA THR A 141 12.89 -7.06 0.12
C THR A 141 12.64 -5.61 0.52
N LYS A 142 13.27 -4.63 -0.12
CA LYS A 142 13.07 -3.21 0.19
C LYS A 142 11.67 -2.79 -0.20
N GLY A 143 11.01 -2.16 0.75
CA GLY A 143 9.63 -1.77 0.61
C GLY A 143 9.37 -0.57 -0.31
N PRO A 144 8.08 -0.20 -0.36
CA PRO A 144 6.95 -0.93 0.24
C PRO A 144 6.50 -2.23 -0.45
N LEU A 145 5.57 -2.94 0.20
CA LEU A 145 4.95 -4.15 -0.36
C LEU A 145 4.14 -3.75 -1.61
N ARG A 146 4.25 -4.53 -2.69
CA ARG A 146 3.61 -4.23 -3.99
C ARG A 146 2.40 -5.12 -4.13
N VAL A 147 1.26 -4.53 -4.48
CA VAL A 147 -0.01 -5.22 -4.49
C VAL A 147 -0.72 -4.94 -5.80
N LEU A 148 -1.07 -5.98 -6.53
CA LEU A 148 -1.97 -5.89 -7.66
C LEU A 148 -3.35 -6.41 -7.24
N LEU A 149 -4.33 -5.52 -7.28
CA LEU A 149 -5.75 -5.78 -7.01
C LEU A 149 -6.44 -6.01 -8.36
N VAL A 150 -7.00 -7.20 -8.56
CA VAL A 150 -7.63 -7.62 -9.82
C VAL A 150 -9.12 -7.75 -9.58
N VAL A 151 -9.91 -6.83 -10.15
CA VAL A 151 -11.37 -6.94 -10.12
C VAL A 151 -11.78 -7.82 -11.30
N CYS A 152 -12.24 -9.05 -11.04
CA CYS A 152 -12.52 -10.02 -12.10
C CYS A 152 -13.81 -9.68 -12.85
N ASN A 153 -14.79 -9.11 -12.16
CA ASN A 153 -16.13 -8.81 -12.70
C ASN A 153 -16.57 -7.36 -12.45
N PRO A 154 -15.87 -6.35 -12.98
CA PRO A 154 -16.05 -4.93 -12.60
C PRO A 154 -17.42 -4.35 -12.92
N ARG A 155 -18.20 -4.99 -13.81
CA ARG A 155 -19.57 -4.57 -14.14
C ARG A 155 -20.64 -5.19 -13.26
N ASP A 156 -20.29 -6.16 -12.41
CA ASP A 156 -21.26 -6.75 -11.47
C ASP A 156 -21.33 -5.92 -10.19
N ARG A 157 -22.41 -5.15 -10.06
CA ARG A 157 -22.66 -4.30 -8.88
C ARG A 157 -22.88 -5.09 -7.60
N ARG A 158 -23.19 -6.38 -7.65
CA ARG A 158 -23.38 -7.21 -6.44
C ARG A 158 -22.06 -7.55 -5.75
N LEU A 159 -20.95 -7.51 -6.49
CA LEU A 159 -19.62 -7.75 -5.96
C LEU A 159 -19.18 -6.65 -4.98
N LEU A 160 -19.73 -5.43 -5.11
CA LEU A 160 -19.33 -4.24 -4.33
C LEU A 160 -17.79 -4.05 -4.33
N ALA A 161 -17.13 -4.34 -5.45
CA ALA A 161 -15.68 -4.28 -5.57
C ALA A 161 -15.13 -2.88 -5.28
N ASP A 162 -15.86 -1.83 -5.63
CA ASP A 162 -15.53 -0.45 -5.30
C ASP A 162 -15.51 -0.21 -3.78
N GLN A 163 -16.44 -0.80 -3.03
CA GLN A 163 -16.44 -0.75 -1.57
C GLN A 163 -15.23 -1.49 -1.00
N GLU A 164 -14.93 -2.70 -1.50
CA GLU A 164 -13.77 -3.45 -1.05
C GLU A 164 -12.45 -2.69 -1.30
N LEU A 165 -12.25 -2.16 -2.51
CA LEU A 165 -11.09 -1.35 -2.85
C LEU A 165 -10.99 -0.08 -2.00
N ALA A 166 -12.13 0.56 -1.69
CA ALA A 166 -12.17 1.72 -0.81
C ALA A 166 -11.79 1.37 0.63
N MET A 167 -12.24 0.22 1.14
CA MET A 167 -11.86 -0.29 2.47
C MET A 167 -10.38 -0.67 2.53
N ILE A 168 -9.81 -1.23 1.46
CA ILE A 168 -8.36 -1.40 1.32
C ILE A 168 -7.66 -0.03 1.41
N GLY A 169 -8.13 0.96 0.65
CA GLY A 169 -7.62 2.32 0.69
C GLY A 169 -7.70 2.94 2.10
N ALA A 170 -8.81 2.73 2.82
CA ALA A 170 -9.03 3.20 4.19
C ALA A 170 -8.04 2.59 5.18
N ALA A 171 -7.84 1.26 5.13
CA ALA A 171 -6.88 0.54 5.97
C ALA A 171 -5.44 1.08 5.81
N LEU A 172 -5.08 1.56 4.62
CA LEU A 172 -3.75 2.08 4.32
C LEU A 172 -3.54 3.55 4.73
N THR A 173 -4.57 4.26 5.18
CA THR A 173 -4.47 5.69 5.55
C THR A 173 -3.63 5.95 6.80
N GLN A 174 -3.56 5.00 7.73
CA GLN A 174 -2.86 5.16 9.01
C GLN A 174 -1.34 5.03 8.89
N LEU A 175 -0.88 4.32 7.86
CA LEU A 175 0.51 4.04 7.57
C LEU A 175 0.74 4.15 6.04
N PRO A 176 0.60 5.35 5.46
CA PRO A 176 0.76 5.53 4.01
C PRO A 176 2.13 5.08 3.53
N GLY A 177 2.21 4.71 2.26
CA GLY A 177 3.45 4.26 1.65
C GLY A 177 4.03 2.96 2.21
N ARG A 178 3.37 2.21 3.11
CA ARG A 178 3.80 0.84 3.50
C ARG A 178 3.45 -0.22 2.46
N LEU A 179 2.40 0.05 1.70
CA LEU A 179 1.97 -0.73 0.56
C LEU A 179 1.75 0.21 -0.62
N HIS A 180 2.06 -0.31 -1.80
CA HIS A 180 1.73 0.30 -3.07
C HIS A 180 0.71 -0.59 -3.77
N THR A 181 -0.50 -0.05 -3.98
CA THR A 181 -1.61 -0.75 -4.60
C THR A 181 -1.86 -0.22 -6.01
N GLU A 182 -1.98 -1.13 -6.97
CA GLU A 182 -2.52 -0.88 -8.30
C GLU A 182 -3.75 -1.76 -8.54
N VAL A 183 -4.67 -1.27 -9.35
CA VAL A 183 -5.95 -1.93 -9.63
C VAL A 183 -6.07 -2.16 -11.13
N THR A 184 -6.49 -3.36 -11.52
CA THR A 184 -6.86 -3.69 -12.90
C THR A 184 -8.27 -4.27 -12.93
N ASP A 185 -9.10 -3.77 -13.85
CA ASP A 185 -10.52 -4.07 -13.94
C ASP A 185 -10.79 -4.99 -15.13
N GLY A 186 -11.23 -6.22 -14.85
CA GLY A 186 -11.62 -7.23 -15.84
C GLY A 186 -10.59 -7.41 -16.96
N PRO A 187 -9.30 -7.66 -16.69
CA PRO A 187 -8.31 -7.81 -17.74
C PRO A 187 -8.54 -9.09 -18.55
N THR A 188 -8.17 -9.09 -19.83
CA THR A 188 -7.89 -10.32 -20.57
C THR A 188 -6.68 -11.03 -19.96
N LEU A 189 -6.49 -12.33 -20.24
CA LEU A 189 -5.30 -13.06 -19.74
C LEU A 189 -3.99 -12.38 -20.17
N ARG A 190 -3.92 -11.86 -21.41
CA ARG A 190 -2.72 -11.18 -21.92
C ARG A 190 -2.45 -9.88 -21.17
N GLU A 191 -3.50 -9.09 -20.91
CA GLU A 191 -3.37 -7.85 -20.12
C GLU A 191 -2.95 -8.17 -18.69
N LEU A 192 -3.54 -9.19 -18.06
CA LEU A 192 -3.17 -9.60 -16.70
C LEU A 192 -1.70 -10.04 -16.61
N ILE A 193 -1.20 -10.79 -17.61
CA ILE A 193 0.22 -11.17 -17.69
C ILE A 193 1.12 -9.93 -17.80
N ALA A 194 0.74 -8.96 -18.64
CA ALA A 194 1.49 -7.72 -18.81
C ALA A 194 1.49 -6.87 -17.53
N GLU A 195 0.35 -6.75 -16.85
CA GLU A 195 0.24 -6.02 -15.57
C GLU A 195 1.06 -6.70 -14.47
N VAL A 196 1.05 -8.04 -14.38
CA VAL A 196 1.88 -8.77 -13.42
C VAL A 196 3.38 -8.59 -13.70
N ASP A 197 3.81 -8.58 -14.97
CA ASP A 197 5.20 -8.30 -15.33
C ASP A 197 5.61 -6.86 -15.02
N HIS A 198 4.71 -5.91 -15.23
CA HIS A 198 4.96 -4.49 -15.04
C HIS A 198 4.98 -4.09 -13.56
N VAL A 199 4.00 -4.54 -12.79
CA VAL A 199 3.85 -4.21 -11.36
C VAL A 199 4.77 -5.08 -10.48
N ARG A 200 5.08 -6.32 -10.93
CA ARG A 200 5.84 -7.33 -10.16
C ARG A 200 5.31 -7.49 -8.74
N PRO A 201 4.02 -7.78 -8.56
CA PRO A 201 3.37 -7.73 -7.26
C PRO A 201 3.96 -8.75 -6.28
N HIS A 202 4.12 -8.32 -5.02
CA HIS A 202 4.37 -9.23 -3.90
C HIS A 202 3.07 -9.94 -3.49
N VAL A 203 1.95 -9.24 -3.58
CA VAL A 203 0.60 -9.74 -3.30
C VAL A 203 -0.25 -9.59 -4.56
N LEU A 204 -0.83 -10.70 -5.02
CA LEU A 204 -1.82 -10.70 -6.09
C LEU A 204 -3.19 -11.02 -5.48
N HIS A 205 -4.11 -10.06 -5.51
CA HIS A 205 -5.42 -10.18 -4.87
C HIS A 205 -6.51 -10.14 -5.94
N PHE A 206 -7.31 -11.21 -6.02
CA PHE A 206 -8.47 -11.29 -6.89
C PHE A 206 -9.75 -11.00 -6.12
N ILE A 207 -10.52 -10.03 -6.62
CA ILE A 207 -11.86 -9.65 -6.15
C ILE A 207 -12.84 -10.10 -7.23
N GLY A 208 -13.71 -11.06 -6.96
CA GLY A 208 -14.60 -11.59 -7.99
C GLY A 208 -15.56 -12.66 -7.52
N HIS A 209 -16.37 -13.16 -8.45
CA HIS A 209 -17.10 -14.40 -8.22
C HIS A 209 -16.18 -15.59 -8.45
N GLY A 210 -16.26 -16.58 -7.58
CA GLY A 210 -15.55 -17.84 -7.80
C GLY A 210 -16.33 -18.77 -8.73
N MET A 211 -15.97 -20.04 -8.69
CA MET A 211 -16.36 -21.04 -9.67
C MET A 211 -17.89 -21.21 -9.75
N ARG A 212 -18.47 -21.14 -10.96
CA ARG A 212 -19.88 -21.47 -11.20
C ARG A 212 -20.06 -22.97 -11.32
N ALA A 213 -21.11 -23.49 -10.72
CA ALA A 213 -21.44 -24.92 -10.70
C ALA A 213 -22.25 -25.41 -11.92
N VAL A 214 -22.05 -24.81 -13.10
CA VAL A 214 -22.79 -25.25 -14.29
C VAL A 214 -22.05 -26.42 -14.93
N ALA A 215 -22.73 -27.54 -15.13
CA ALA A 215 -22.15 -28.72 -15.76
C ALA A 215 -21.60 -28.36 -17.16
N GLY A 216 -20.27 -28.42 -17.32
CA GLY A 216 -19.56 -28.07 -18.54
C GLY A 216 -18.75 -26.77 -18.48
N ASP A 217 -18.91 -25.94 -17.43
CA ASP A 217 -18.01 -24.82 -17.16
C ASP A 217 -16.72 -25.31 -16.49
N MET A 218 -15.60 -24.68 -16.83
CA MET A 218 -14.31 -24.92 -16.19
C MET A 218 -14.28 -24.27 -14.80
N GLY A 219 -13.75 -24.98 -13.80
CA GLY A 219 -13.43 -24.39 -12.51
C GLY A 219 -12.35 -23.32 -12.60
N GLY A 220 -12.62 -22.18 -11.98
CA GLY A 220 -11.68 -21.08 -11.82
C GLY A 220 -12.36 -19.75 -11.52
N LEU A 221 -11.56 -18.69 -11.47
CA LEU A 221 -12.08 -17.33 -11.32
C LEU A 221 -12.61 -16.85 -12.67
N HIS A 222 -13.86 -16.38 -12.69
CA HIS A 222 -14.52 -15.94 -13.91
C HIS A 222 -14.23 -14.48 -14.18
N PHE A 223 -13.80 -14.16 -15.39
CA PHE A 223 -13.52 -12.80 -15.84
C PHE A 223 -14.53 -12.35 -16.87
N ASN A 224 -14.96 -11.10 -16.77
CA ASN A 224 -15.61 -10.41 -17.88
C ASN A 224 -14.76 -9.21 -18.29
N ALA A 225 -14.31 -9.19 -19.55
CA ALA A 225 -13.47 -8.12 -20.03
C ALA A 225 -14.16 -6.75 -19.84
N ALA A 226 -13.50 -5.81 -19.19
CA ALA A 226 -13.90 -4.43 -19.24
C ALA A 226 -13.49 -3.87 -20.61
N GLN A 227 -14.41 -3.82 -21.57
CA GLN A 227 -14.12 -2.99 -22.74
C GLN A 227 -13.99 -1.52 -22.30
N PRO A 228 -13.04 -0.74 -22.86
CA PRO A 228 -13.09 0.70 -22.83
C PRO A 228 -14.29 1.13 -23.67
N THR A 229 -15.49 1.15 -23.08
CA THR A 229 -16.66 1.70 -23.74
C THR A 229 -16.46 3.19 -23.86
N GLY A 230 -16.42 3.69 -25.09
CA GLY A 230 -16.48 5.12 -25.35
C GLY A 230 -17.69 5.75 -24.68
N ASP A 231 -17.43 6.74 -23.83
CA ASP A 231 -18.16 7.96 -23.46
C ASP A 231 -19.71 8.02 -23.43
N THR A 232 -20.45 6.92 -23.36
CA THR A 232 -21.89 6.97 -23.06
C THR A 232 -22.23 6.06 -21.87
N PRO A 233 -22.80 6.61 -20.77
CA PRO A 233 -23.24 5.84 -19.61
C PRO A 233 -24.38 4.84 -19.89
N ASP A 234 -25.04 4.94 -21.05
CA ASP A 234 -26.34 4.31 -21.33
C ASP A 234 -26.38 3.44 -22.61
N ALA A 235 -25.25 3.06 -23.20
CA ALA A 235 -25.27 2.14 -24.35
C ALA A 235 -25.57 0.70 -23.88
N GLU A 236 -26.66 0.10 -24.40
CA GLU A 236 -27.00 -1.30 -24.16
C GLU A 236 -25.89 -2.26 -24.67
N PRO A 237 -25.64 -3.39 -23.98
CA PRO A 237 -24.51 -4.26 -24.24
C PRO A 237 -24.80 -5.30 -25.35
N ASP A 238 -24.60 -4.93 -26.61
CA ASP A 238 -24.90 -5.83 -27.75
C ASP A 238 -23.68 -6.52 -28.40
N GLU A 239 -22.47 -6.40 -27.86
CA GLU A 239 -21.32 -7.22 -28.29
C GLU A 239 -20.87 -8.23 -27.22
N PRO A 240 -20.66 -9.51 -27.59
CA PRO A 240 -20.22 -10.54 -26.66
C PRO A 240 -18.83 -10.20 -26.11
N ARG A 241 -18.78 -9.98 -24.79
CA ARG A 241 -17.53 -9.76 -24.05
C ARG A 241 -16.69 -11.03 -24.11
N GLU A 242 -15.38 -10.88 -24.28
CA GLU A 242 -14.46 -11.99 -24.04
C GLU A 242 -14.54 -12.36 -22.56
N THR A 243 -15.23 -13.47 -22.28
CA THR A 243 -15.29 -14.10 -20.98
C THR A 243 -14.25 -15.20 -20.94
N TRP A 244 -13.47 -15.25 -19.88
CA TRP A 244 -12.48 -16.29 -19.70
C TRP A 244 -12.40 -16.71 -18.22
N THR A 245 -11.81 -17.87 -17.97
CA THR A 245 -11.70 -18.43 -16.63
C THR A 245 -10.22 -18.62 -16.30
N LEU A 246 -9.81 -18.13 -15.13
CA LEU A 246 -8.49 -18.37 -14.56
C LEU A 246 -8.53 -19.70 -13.79
N GLY A 247 -8.16 -20.78 -14.47
CA GLY A 247 -7.88 -22.07 -13.86
C GLY A 247 -6.36 -22.30 -13.66
N PRO A 248 -5.96 -23.53 -13.28
CA PRO A 248 -4.56 -23.92 -13.09
C PRO A 248 -3.65 -23.58 -14.28
N GLU A 249 -4.08 -23.88 -15.51
CA GLU A 249 -3.30 -23.63 -16.73
C GLU A 249 -3.05 -22.13 -16.97
N GLN A 250 -4.07 -21.29 -16.79
CA GLN A 250 -3.92 -19.85 -16.96
C GLN A 250 -3.07 -19.24 -15.84
N MET A 251 -3.16 -19.80 -14.62
CA MET A 251 -2.28 -19.43 -13.51
C MET A 251 -0.82 -19.78 -13.81
N ASP A 252 -0.56 -20.95 -14.39
CA ASP A 252 0.79 -21.35 -14.82
C ASP A 252 1.39 -20.36 -15.83
N HIS A 253 0.58 -19.90 -16.80
CA HIS A 253 1.03 -18.86 -17.73
C HIS A 253 1.35 -17.53 -17.04
N LEU A 254 0.56 -17.15 -16.03
CA LEU A 254 0.78 -15.93 -15.26
C LEU A 254 2.11 -15.95 -14.50
N TYR A 255 2.48 -17.11 -13.94
CA TYR A 255 3.73 -17.29 -13.20
C TYR A 255 4.97 -17.29 -14.10
N GLY A 256 4.79 -17.40 -15.42
CA GLY A 256 5.88 -17.30 -16.40
C GLY A 256 6.54 -15.91 -16.47
N SER A 257 5.84 -14.83 -16.08
CA SER A 257 6.41 -13.47 -16.05
C SER A 257 6.94 -13.08 -14.68
N TRP A 258 6.14 -13.29 -13.64
CA TRP A 258 6.51 -12.98 -12.26
C TRP A 258 5.74 -13.87 -11.27
N THR A 259 6.39 -14.24 -10.16
CA THR A 259 5.80 -15.08 -9.12
C THR A 259 5.46 -14.24 -7.88
N PRO A 260 4.16 -13.99 -7.59
CA PRO A 260 3.74 -13.35 -6.35
C PRO A 260 4.14 -14.20 -5.13
N ARG A 261 4.33 -13.57 -3.97
CA ARG A 261 4.62 -14.28 -2.71
C ARG A 261 3.34 -14.72 -2.00
N LEU A 262 2.30 -13.92 -2.13
CA LEU A 262 0.97 -14.16 -1.58
C LEU A 262 -0.07 -14.01 -2.69
N VAL A 263 -0.93 -15.01 -2.83
CA VAL A 263 -2.15 -14.90 -3.64
C VAL A 263 -3.36 -14.83 -2.70
N VAL A 264 -4.26 -13.89 -2.94
CA VAL A 264 -5.53 -13.77 -2.22
C VAL A 264 -6.66 -14.03 -3.20
N LEU A 265 -7.40 -15.10 -2.99
CA LEU A 265 -8.58 -15.49 -3.75
C LEU A 265 -9.81 -15.09 -2.94
N ASN A 266 -10.15 -13.80 -2.96
CA ASN A 266 -11.37 -13.30 -2.34
C ASN A 266 -12.54 -13.47 -3.32
N ALA A 267 -12.88 -14.73 -3.56
CA ALA A 267 -13.90 -15.11 -4.51
C ALA A 267 -14.73 -16.28 -3.99
N CYS A 268 -16.04 -16.15 -4.13
CA CYS A 268 -17.05 -17.05 -3.59
C CYS A 268 -17.00 -18.44 -4.22
N ARG A 269 -16.85 -19.50 -3.42
CA ARG A 269 -17.01 -20.89 -3.87
C ARG A 269 -18.49 -21.26 -3.80
N GLN A 270 -19.21 -21.12 -4.93
CA GLN A 270 -20.63 -21.46 -5.00
C GLN A 270 -20.87 -22.87 -4.47
N ALA A 271 -21.91 -23.06 -3.66
CA ALA A 271 -22.19 -24.30 -2.91
C ALA A 271 -22.20 -25.62 -3.74
N HIS A 272 -22.21 -25.53 -5.06
CA HIS A 272 -22.27 -26.68 -5.98
C HIS A 272 -21.02 -26.79 -6.89
N ALA A 273 -20.04 -25.88 -6.78
CA ALA A 273 -18.87 -25.89 -7.64
C ALA A 273 -17.90 -27.02 -7.23
N PRO A 274 -17.19 -27.67 -8.17
CA PRO A 274 -16.31 -28.79 -7.85
C PRO A 274 -15.17 -28.35 -6.92
N ALA A 275 -15.23 -28.71 -5.63
CA ALA A 275 -14.22 -28.32 -4.64
C ALA A 275 -12.79 -28.74 -5.02
N ALA A 276 -12.64 -29.78 -5.85
CA ALA A 276 -11.37 -30.26 -6.37
C ALA A 276 -10.65 -29.23 -7.26
N GLU A 277 -11.37 -28.53 -8.14
CA GLU A 277 -10.77 -27.60 -9.11
C GLU A 277 -10.21 -26.34 -8.42
N PHE A 278 -10.86 -25.89 -7.34
CA PHE A 278 -10.35 -24.79 -6.52
C PHE A 278 -9.12 -25.19 -5.71
N ALA A 279 -9.12 -26.42 -5.18
CA ALA A 279 -7.95 -26.97 -4.51
C ALA A 279 -6.78 -27.06 -5.50
N ASP A 280 -7.02 -27.48 -6.74
CA ASP A 280 -6.00 -27.53 -7.80
C ASP A 280 -5.43 -26.15 -8.12
N LEU A 281 -6.25 -25.10 -8.14
CA LEU A 281 -5.76 -23.72 -8.33
C LEU A 281 -4.84 -23.27 -7.19
N ILE A 282 -5.19 -23.61 -5.94
CA ILE A 282 -4.37 -23.28 -4.77
C ILE A 282 -3.06 -24.10 -4.78
N ASP A 283 -3.15 -25.40 -5.04
CA ASP A 283 -2.00 -26.30 -5.16
C ASP A 283 -1.05 -25.77 -6.25
N THR A 284 -1.57 -25.39 -7.41
CA THR A 284 -0.81 -24.79 -8.51
C THR A 284 -0.05 -23.54 -8.06
N CYS A 285 -0.70 -22.63 -7.32
CA CYS A 285 -0.04 -21.43 -6.83
C CYS A 285 1.16 -21.77 -5.91
N LEU A 286 0.97 -22.70 -4.99
CA LEU A 286 2.01 -23.12 -4.03
C LEU A 286 3.16 -23.87 -4.71
N GLU A 287 2.85 -24.80 -5.62
CA GLU A 287 3.82 -25.59 -6.37
C GLU A 287 4.66 -24.73 -7.34
N ARG A 288 4.06 -23.68 -7.89
CA ARG A 288 4.74 -22.72 -8.77
C ARG A 288 5.50 -21.62 -8.03
N GLY A 289 5.48 -21.62 -6.70
CA GLY A 289 6.39 -20.82 -5.88
C GLY A 289 5.76 -19.72 -5.05
N SER A 290 4.43 -19.54 -5.05
CA SER A 290 3.79 -18.67 -4.06
C SER A 290 4.04 -19.22 -2.66
N SER A 291 4.48 -18.35 -1.75
CA SER A 291 4.75 -18.74 -0.36
C SER A 291 3.47 -19.05 0.41
N ALA A 292 2.37 -18.40 0.06
CA ALA A 292 1.06 -18.66 0.65
C ALA A 292 -0.09 -18.28 -0.28
N VAL A 293 -1.26 -18.88 0.00
CA VAL A 293 -2.54 -18.53 -0.60
C VAL A 293 -3.57 -18.34 0.51
N VAL A 294 -4.33 -17.24 0.44
CA VAL A 294 -5.52 -17.03 1.28
C VAL A 294 -6.73 -17.21 0.38
N ALA A 295 -7.64 -18.10 0.75
CA ALA A 295 -8.81 -18.42 -0.06
C ALA A 295 -10.05 -18.64 0.81
N MET A 296 -11.22 -18.36 0.24
CA MET A 296 -12.50 -18.59 0.92
C MET A 296 -12.97 -20.04 0.71
N GLN A 297 -13.41 -20.69 1.78
CA GLN A 297 -13.95 -22.06 1.71
C GLN A 297 -15.48 -22.13 1.47
N ALA A 298 -16.18 -21.01 1.49
CA ALA A 298 -17.57 -20.91 1.05
C ALA A 298 -17.85 -19.48 0.54
N ASP A 299 -19.08 -19.21 0.13
CA ASP A 299 -19.51 -17.88 -0.28
C ASP A 299 -19.41 -16.89 0.89
N ILE A 300 -18.73 -15.77 0.65
CA ILE A 300 -18.62 -14.66 1.59
C ILE A 300 -19.55 -13.53 1.14
N ASP A 301 -20.34 -12.99 2.05
CA ASP A 301 -21.20 -11.85 1.74
C ASP A 301 -20.36 -10.60 1.46
N SER A 302 -20.76 -9.79 0.48
CA SER A 302 -19.97 -8.64 0.01
C SER A 302 -19.56 -7.66 1.13
N PRO A 303 -20.41 -7.33 2.13
CA PRO A 303 -19.95 -6.51 3.26
C PRO A 303 -18.86 -7.18 4.09
N ALA A 304 -18.96 -8.49 4.35
CA ALA A 304 -17.94 -9.25 5.06
C ALA A 304 -16.64 -9.37 4.23
N ALA A 305 -16.72 -9.43 2.91
CA ALA A 305 -15.56 -9.39 2.01
C ALA A 305 -14.81 -8.04 2.11
N ALA A 306 -15.54 -6.93 2.20
CA ALA A 306 -14.94 -5.61 2.39
C ALA A 306 -14.25 -5.49 3.77
N GLU A 307 -14.86 -5.99 4.84
CA GLU A 307 -14.25 -6.03 6.18
C GLU A 307 -13.05 -6.99 6.26
N PHE A 308 -13.13 -8.13 5.57
CA PHE A 308 -12.00 -9.05 5.40
C PHE A 308 -10.80 -8.32 4.79
N SER A 309 -11.02 -7.61 3.69
CA SER A 309 -9.97 -6.86 3.00
C SER A 309 -9.46 -5.70 3.84
N HIS A 310 -10.33 -4.96 4.54
CA HIS A 310 -9.90 -3.93 5.49
C HIS A 310 -8.91 -4.49 6.52
N ALA A 311 -9.32 -5.52 7.27
CA ALA A 311 -8.50 -6.12 8.33
C ALA A 311 -7.22 -6.79 7.80
N LEU A 312 -7.29 -7.40 6.62
CA LEU A 312 -6.13 -7.99 5.95
C LEU A 312 -5.08 -6.91 5.66
N TYR A 313 -5.47 -5.84 4.97
CA TYR A 313 -4.54 -4.79 4.55
C TYR A 313 -4.04 -3.93 5.70
N GLU A 314 -4.85 -3.71 6.74
CA GLU A 314 -4.37 -3.10 8.00
C GLU A 314 -3.28 -3.95 8.65
N GLY A 315 -3.47 -5.28 8.66
CA GLY A 315 -2.48 -6.22 9.17
C GLY A 315 -1.19 -6.26 8.37
N LEU A 316 -1.28 -6.25 7.04
CA LEU A 316 -0.13 -6.19 6.14
C LEU A 316 0.63 -4.87 6.28
N ALA A 317 -0.07 -3.73 6.40
CA ALA A 317 0.55 -2.41 6.62
C ALA A 317 1.34 -2.32 7.92
N SER A 318 0.90 -3.07 8.92
CA SER A 318 1.56 -3.20 10.22
C SER A 318 2.73 -4.20 10.21
N ALA A 319 3.12 -4.74 9.04
CA ALA A 319 4.20 -5.72 8.87
C ALA A 319 4.08 -6.96 9.78
N ARG A 320 2.85 -7.38 10.10
CA ARG A 320 2.59 -8.62 10.84
C ARG A 320 2.78 -9.84 9.94
N SER A 321 3.10 -10.99 10.53
CA SER A 321 3.17 -12.26 9.79
C SER A 321 1.78 -12.66 9.28
N ILE A 322 1.70 -13.33 8.12
CA ILE A 322 0.41 -13.57 7.44
C ILE A 322 -0.56 -14.40 8.31
N ASP A 323 -0.05 -15.34 9.10
CA ASP A 323 -0.82 -16.14 10.05
C ASP A 323 -1.43 -15.28 11.17
N ALA A 324 -0.65 -14.35 11.73
CA ALA A 324 -1.14 -13.38 12.71
C ALA A 324 -2.16 -12.41 12.09
N VAL A 325 -1.97 -12.02 10.83
CA VAL A 325 -2.92 -11.19 10.10
C VAL A 325 -4.25 -11.92 9.94
N ILE A 326 -4.24 -13.18 9.48
CA ILE A 326 -5.46 -13.96 9.31
C ILE A 326 -6.17 -14.22 10.64
N THR A 327 -5.45 -14.54 11.72
CA THR A 327 -6.07 -14.62 13.06
C THR A 327 -6.71 -13.29 13.48
N GLY A 328 -6.09 -12.16 13.15
CA GLY A 328 -6.67 -10.82 13.34
C GLY A 328 -7.96 -10.61 12.54
N VAL A 329 -7.94 -10.96 11.26
CA VAL A 329 -9.10 -10.92 10.35
C VAL A 329 -10.27 -11.74 10.89
N ARG A 330 -10.02 -12.98 11.34
CA ARG A 330 -11.07 -13.83 11.94
C ARG A 330 -11.73 -13.16 13.15
N ASN A 331 -10.93 -12.47 13.97
CA ASN A 331 -11.47 -11.76 15.12
C ASN A 331 -12.30 -10.55 14.73
N HIS A 332 -11.85 -9.78 13.74
CA HIS A 332 -12.58 -8.62 13.22
C HIS A 332 -13.93 -9.04 12.65
N LEU A 333 -13.94 -10.00 11.72
CA LEU A 333 -15.17 -10.54 11.12
C LEU A 333 -16.15 -11.10 12.16
N HIS A 334 -15.66 -11.76 13.22
CA HIS A 334 -16.53 -12.25 14.28
C HIS A 334 -17.11 -11.13 15.16
N ILE A 335 -16.41 -10.00 15.33
CA ILE A 335 -16.94 -8.86 16.09
C ILE A 335 -18.12 -8.26 15.33
N ASP A 336 -17.99 -8.11 14.01
CA ASP A 336 -19.02 -7.54 13.15
C ASP A 336 -20.21 -8.49 12.94
N GLU A 337 -19.92 -9.80 12.83
CA GLU A 337 -20.91 -10.84 12.63
C GLU A 337 -20.74 -12.03 13.62
N PRO A 338 -21.12 -11.88 14.90
CA PRO A 338 -20.84 -12.88 15.93
C PRO A 338 -21.48 -14.25 15.70
N ASP A 339 -22.65 -14.28 15.06
CA ASP A 339 -23.41 -15.50 14.80
C ASP A 339 -23.15 -16.07 13.40
N GLY A 340 -22.43 -15.35 12.55
CA GLY A 340 -22.22 -15.68 11.15
C GLY A 340 -21.04 -16.59 10.84
N PRO A 341 -20.95 -17.08 9.59
CA PRO A 341 -19.87 -17.97 9.16
C PRO A 341 -18.60 -17.21 8.75
N SER A 342 -18.69 -15.91 8.47
CA SER A 342 -17.65 -15.13 7.76
C SER A 342 -16.26 -15.26 8.38
N TRP A 343 -16.15 -15.28 9.71
CA TRP A 343 -14.87 -15.40 10.39
C TRP A 343 -14.14 -16.73 10.11
N ALA A 344 -14.85 -17.80 9.78
CA ALA A 344 -14.28 -19.11 9.52
C ALA A 344 -13.95 -19.31 8.04
N LEU A 345 -14.47 -18.49 7.13
CA LEU A 345 -14.28 -18.64 5.68
C LEU A 345 -12.83 -18.49 5.20
N PRO A 346 -12.00 -17.57 5.77
CA PRO A 346 -10.63 -17.42 5.31
C PRO A 346 -9.73 -18.59 5.72
N VAL A 347 -9.23 -19.31 4.72
CA VAL A 347 -8.25 -20.39 4.86
C VAL A 347 -6.89 -19.89 4.38
N LEU A 348 -5.89 -19.96 5.26
CA LEU A 348 -4.50 -19.69 4.94
C LEU A 348 -3.78 -20.99 4.62
N GLN A 349 -3.36 -21.19 3.38
CA GLN A 349 -2.46 -22.26 2.98
C GLN A 349 -1.04 -21.70 2.82
N CYS A 350 -0.04 -22.35 3.44
CA CYS A 350 1.36 -21.90 3.37
C CYS A 350 2.28 -23.00 2.87
N GLY A 351 3.06 -22.67 1.83
CA GLY A 351 4.12 -23.51 1.28
C GLY A 351 5.49 -23.34 1.95
N VAL A 352 5.65 -22.34 2.83
CA VAL A 352 6.94 -21.98 3.47
C VAL A 352 7.06 -22.45 4.92
N LYS A 353 8.31 -22.57 5.42
CA LYS A 353 8.58 -22.92 6.82
C LYS A 353 8.14 -21.83 7.81
N ASP A 354 8.41 -20.56 7.49
CA ASP A 354 8.06 -19.43 8.35
C ASP A 354 6.99 -18.54 7.68
N PRO A 355 5.77 -18.42 8.24
CA PRO A 355 4.75 -17.53 7.68
C PRO A 355 5.15 -16.04 7.78
N SER A 356 6.15 -15.68 8.60
CA SER A 356 6.70 -14.32 8.62
C SER A 356 7.41 -13.94 7.32
N ASP A 357 7.89 -14.90 6.53
CA ASP A 357 8.65 -14.63 5.30
C ASP A 357 7.74 -14.37 4.08
N VAL A 358 6.45 -14.70 4.16
CA VAL A 358 5.51 -14.59 3.04
C VAL A 358 5.40 -13.15 2.52
N VAL A 359 5.23 -12.19 3.41
CA VAL A 359 5.02 -10.77 3.08
C VAL A 359 6.12 -9.89 3.68
N ARG A 360 7.29 -10.46 3.96
CA ARG A 360 8.40 -9.73 4.56
C ARG A 360 8.88 -8.60 3.65
N VAL A 361 8.90 -7.40 4.22
CA VAL A 361 9.39 -6.18 3.59
C VAL A 361 10.27 -5.42 4.57
N GLU A 362 11.39 -4.93 4.08
CA GLU A 362 12.40 -4.19 4.83
C GLU A 362 12.29 -2.70 4.52
N PHE A 363 12.32 -1.90 5.57
CA PHE A 363 12.32 -0.44 5.51
C PHE A 363 13.64 0.09 6.05
N GLY A 364 14.02 1.31 5.64
CA GLY A 364 15.27 1.95 6.08
C GLY A 364 15.28 2.41 7.54
N HIS A 365 14.13 2.30 8.23
CA HIS A 365 14.00 2.54 9.67
C HIS A 365 13.26 1.37 10.34
N VAL A 366 13.41 1.25 11.65
CA VAL A 366 12.76 0.21 12.48
C VAL A 366 11.64 0.81 13.33
N GLU A 367 10.72 -0.02 13.81
CA GLU A 367 9.71 0.43 14.78
C GLU A 367 10.32 0.76 16.15
N PRO A 368 9.79 1.74 16.91
CA PRO A 368 8.61 2.58 16.61
C PRO A 368 8.93 3.84 15.79
N GLU A 369 10.20 4.05 15.44
CA GLU A 369 10.65 5.25 14.72
C GLU A 369 10.00 5.37 13.34
N LEU A 370 9.93 4.27 12.60
CA LEU A 370 9.33 4.22 11.28
C LEU A 370 7.87 4.71 11.29
N THR A 371 7.05 4.21 12.22
CA THR A 371 5.67 4.71 12.40
C THR A 371 5.62 6.17 12.81
N ARG A 372 6.51 6.62 13.71
CA ARG A 372 6.60 8.02 14.12
C ARG A 372 6.92 8.94 12.93
N LEU A 373 7.90 8.57 12.10
CA LEU A 373 8.30 9.34 10.91
C LEU A 373 7.18 9.38 9.87
N ASN A 374 6.50 8.25 9.63
CA ASN A 374 5.37 8.17 8.71
C ASN A 374 4.21 9.13 9.13
N ARG A 375 4.07 9.41 10.43
CA ARG A 375 3.09 10.36 10.99
C ARG A 375 3.61 11.79 11.18
N SER A 376 4.85 12.09 10.80
CA SER A 376 5.42 13.43 10.89
C SER A 376 5.02 14.29 9.69
N TRP A 377 5.15 15.61 9.80
CA TRP A 377 4.96 16.49 8.66
C TRP A 377 6.13 16.32 7.67
N PRO A 378 5.89 16.29 6.34
CA PRO A 378 4.63 16.57 5.64
C PRO A 378 3.73 15.35 5.41
N PHE A 379 4.11 14.16 5.89
CA PHE A 379 3.43 12.89 5.58
C PHE A 379 2.10 12.70 6.28
N SER A 380 1.91 13.32 7.45
CA SER A 380 0.63 13.33 8.17
C SER A 380 -0.54 13.85 7.33
N GLU A 381 -0.26 14.64 6.29
CA GLU A 381 -1.27 15.19 5.39
C GLU A 381 -1.73 14.15 4.34
N LEU A 382 -0.92 13.12 4.05
CA LEU A 382 -1.11 12.19 2.92
C LEU A 382 -2.30 11.25 3.07
N ALA A 383 -2.95 11.20 4.23
CA ALA A 383 -4.21 10.45 4.41
C ALA A 383 -5.31 10.89 3.42
N MET A 384 -5.18 12.07 2.81
CA MET A 384 -6.12 12.63 1.84
C MET A 384 -5.71 12.42 0.37
N PHE A 385 -4.54 11.81 0.11
CA PHE A 385 -4.07 11.58 -1.25
C PHE A 385 -4.70 10.32 -1.85
N LEU A 386 -5.38 10.48 -2.98
CA LEU A 386 -6.14 9.44 -3.68
C LEU A 386 -5.57 9.18 -5.09
N GLY A 387 -5.68 7.93 -5.54
CA GLY A 387 -5.32 7.54 -6.90
C GLY A 387 -3.83 7.74 -7.23
N ARG A 388 -3.50 7.93 -8.52
CA ARG A 388 -2.12 8.15 -9.03
C ARG A 388 -1.14 7.01 -8.82
N ALA A 389 -1.64 5.78 -8.73
CA ALA A 389 -0.80 4.63 -8.48
C ALA A 389 0.26 4.44 -9.58
N THR A 390 -0.14 4.54 -10.85
CA THR A 390 0.79 4.44 -11.97
C THR A 390 1.86 5.54 -11.91
N GLU A 391 1.49 6.81 -11.73
CA GLU A 391 2.45 7.92 -11.67
C GLU A 391 3.39 7.83 -10.46
N ARG A 392 2.91 7.30 -9.32
CA ARG A 392 3.77 7.00 -8.17
C ARG A 392 4.82 5.95 -8.49
N ARG A 393 4.46 4.92 -9.28
CA ARG A 393 5.37 3.84 -9.63
C ARG A 393 6.34 4.26 -10.73
N THR A 394 5.82 4.59 -11.91
CA THR A 394 6.63 4.82 -13.12
C THR A 394 7.44 6.11 -13.06
N GLY A 395 6.96 7.11 -12.33
CA GLY A 395 7.63 8.41 -12.21
C GLY A 395 8.65 8.50 -11.09
N TRP A 396 8.72 7.50 -10.20
CA TRP A 396 9.56 7.61 -9.01
C TRP A 396 10.05 6.28 -8.47
N TRP A 397 9.14 5.34 -8.21
CA TRP A 397 9.52 4.08 -7.58
C TRP A 397 10.52 3.28 -8.41
N GLU A 398 10.24 3.08 -9.70
CA GLU A 398 11.06 2.26 -10.59
C GLU A 398 12.49 2.83 -10.66
N GLU A 399 12.61 4.15 -10.63
CA GLU A 399 13.89 4.87 -10.55
C GLU A 399 14.67 4.61 -9.25
N THR A 400 13.99 4.17 -8.18
CA THR A 400 14.62 3.84 -6.90
C THR A 400 14.95 2.36 -6.72
N GLU A 401 14.68 1.50 -7.71
CA GLU A 401 15.07 0.09 -7.65
C GLU A 401 16.58 -0.10 -7.85
N ASP A 402 17.15 -1.10 -7.17
CA ASP A 402 18.60 -1.28 -6.97
C ASP A 402 19.42 -1.62 -8.25
N THR A 403 18.80 -1.58 -9.43
CA THR A 403 19.39 -1.98 -10.71
C THR A 403 20.05 -0.84 -11.49
N THR A 404 19.74 0.42 -11.15
CA THR A 404 20.29 1.62 -11.82
C THR A 404 20.53 2.72 -10.78
N PRO A 405 21.63 3.50 -10.82
CA PRO A 405 21.76 4.66 -9.95
C PRO A 405 20.56 5.61 -10.20
N PRO A 406 19.83 6.02 -9.15
CA PRO A 406 18.62 6.79 -9.32
C PRO A 406 18.92 8.14 -9.96
N ASP A 407 18.00 8.61 -10.80
CA ASP A 407 18.03 9.98 -11.28
C ASP A 407 18.11 10.97 -10.11
N ARG A 408 19.05 11.90 -10.23
CA ARG A 408 19.35 12.87 -9.18
C ARG A 408 18.58 14.16 -9.31
N LEU A 409 18.05 14.42 -10.49
CA LEU A 409 17.17 15.53 -10.75
C LEU A 409 15.87 15.01 -11.35
N LEU A 410 14.80 15.17 -10.60
CA LEU A 410 13.48 14.71 -10.94
C LEU A 410 12.51 15.89 -10.91
N ALA A 411 11.40 15.79 -11.64
CA ALA A 411 10.39 16.82 -11.61
C ALA A 411 8.97 16.27 -11.72
N ILE A 412 8.05 16.93 -11.02
CA ILE A 412 6.61 16.69 -11.11
C ILE A 412 5.96 17.94 -11.70
N THR A 413 5.19 17.76 -12.77
CA THR A 413 4.57 18.86 -13.51
C THR A 413 3.13 18.59 -13.90
N SER A 414 2.42 19.64 -14.29
CA SER A 414 1.08 19.55 -14.87
C SER A 414 0.72 20.85 -15.57
N ALA A 415 -0.05 20.75 -16.65
CA ALA A 415 -0.70 21.88 -17.30
C ALA A 415 -1.84 22.47 -16.43
N GLN A 416 -2.35 21.69 -15.47
CA GLN A 416 -3.54 22.04 -14.71
C GLN A 416 -3.21 22.69 -13.36
N HIS A 417 -4.12 23.56 -12.92
CA HIS A 417 -4.08 24.18 -11.61
C HIS A 417 -4.67 23.23 -10.55
N LYS A 418 -4.06 23.18 -9.34
CA LYS A 418 -4.47 22.25 -8.25
C LYS A 418 -4.56 20.77 -8.67
N SER A 419 -3.64 20.31 -9.52
CA SER A 419 -3.62 18.95 -10.07
C SER A 419 -3.07 17.86 -9.13
N GLY A 420 -2.77 18.19 -7.87
CA GLY A 420 -2.21 17.23 -6.91
C GLY A 420 -0.69 17.05 -6.95
N LYS A 421 0.07 17.92 -7.64
CA LYS A 421 1.54 17.85 -7.72
C LYS A 421 2.22 17.77 -6.35
N THR A 422 1.82 18.65 -5.44
CA THR A 422 2.31 18.70 -4.05
C THR A 422 2.09 17.38 -3.31
N TRP A 423 0.92 16.77 -3.49
CA TRP A 423 0.58 15.50 -2.87
C TRP A 423 1.46 14.36 -3.40
N LEU A 424 1.66 14.30 -4.73
CA LEU A 424 2.55 13.33 -5.34
C LEU A 424 3.99 13.52 -4.85
N ALA A 425 4.47 14.76 -4.76
CA ALA A 425 5.82 15.07 -4.28
C ALA A 425 6.03 14.62 -2.82
N LYS A 426 5.08 14.90 -1.94
CA LYS A 426 5.09 14.41 -0.55
C LYS A 426 5.08 12.89 -0.48
N TRP A 427 4.36 12.20 -1.37
CA TRP A 427 4.37 10.74 -1.45
C TRP A 427 5.72 10.18 -1.93
N CYS A 428 6.33 10.81 -2.93
CA CYS A 428 7.68 10.46 -3.41
C CYS A 428 8.70 10.56 -2.26
N LEU A 429 8.66 11.65 -1.49
CA LEU A 429 9.48 11.83 -0.29
C LEU A 429 9.22 10.74 0.75
N LEU A 430 7.95 10.40 1.02
CA LEU A 430 7.60 9.34 1.95
C LEU A 430 8.23 8.02 1.54
N THR A 431 8.15 7.67 0.25
CA THR A 431 8.74 6.44 -0.29
C THR A 431 10.25 6.41 -0.10
N CYS A 432 10.96 7.52 -0.38
CA CYS A 432 12.40 7.64 -0.15
C CYS A 432 12.78 7.54 1.34
N MET A 433 12.03 8.20 2.23
CA MET A 433 12.25 8.09 3.68
C MET A 433 12.05 6.65 4.17
N LEU A 434 10.99 5.98 3.72
CA LEU A 434 10.73 4.58 4.06
C LEU A 434 11.84 3.64 3.54
N ARG A 435 12.58 4.02 2.49
CA ARG A 435 13.75 3.30 1.97
C ARG A 435 15.07 3.72 2.64
N GLY A 436 15.04 4.69 3.55
CA GLY A 436 16.17 5.12 4.38
C GLY A 436 16.92 6.36 3.90
N GLU A 437 16.39 7.11 2.94
CA GLU A 437 16.92 8.42 2.56
C GLU A 437 16.50 9.48 3.60
N ASP A 438 17.40 10.41 3.92
CA ASP A 438 17.04 11.63 4.62
C ASP A 438 16.22 12.52 3.65
N ILE A 439 15.20 13.21 4.15
CA ILE A 439 14.36 14.06 3.28
C ILE A 439 14.26 15.50 3.79
N THR A 440 14.02 16.43 2.88
CA THR A 440 13.63 17.80 3.20
C THR A 440 12.61 18.29 2.18
N TYR A 441 11.46 18.75 2.68
CA TYR A 441 10.42 19.33 1.86
C TYR A 441 10.35 20.85 2.04
N ILE A 442 10.29 21.62 0.97
CA ILE A 442 9.97 23.04 1.03
C ILE A 442 8.83 23.37 0.09
N ASP A 443 7.89 24.20 0.54
CA ASP A 443 6.96 24.90 -0.34
C ASP A 443 7.36 26.36 -0.43
N LEU A 444 7.86 26.79 -1.59
CA LEU A 444 8.29 28.18 -1.78
C LEU A 444 7.13 29.18 -1.70
N ALA A 445 5.88 28.73 -1.81
CA ALA A 445 4.72 29.61 -1.63
C ALA A 445 4.65 30.19 -0.21
N ASP A 446 5.12 29.46 0.80
CA ASP A 446 5.14 29.90 2.21
C ASP A 446 6.11 31.06 2.46
N TYR A 447 7.08 31.25 1.56
CA TYR A 447 8.13 32.27 1.66
C TYR A 447 7.83 33.50 0.79
N THR A 448 6.75 33.48 0.02
CA THR A 448 6.34 34.60 -0.84
C THR A 448 5.27 35.48 -0.20
N GLY A 449 5.54 36.78 -0.13
CA GLY A 449 4.54 37.79 0.20
C GLY A 449 3.62 38.11 -0.98
N ARG A 450 2.57 38.92 -0.73
CA ARG A 450 1.77 39.55 -1.79
C ARG A 450 2.28 40.96 -2.04
N GLY A 451 2.47 41.32 -3.31
CA GLY A 451 2.80 42.69 -3.70
C GLY A 451 1.57 43.60 -3.65
N ASP A 452 1.79 44.90 -3.89
CA ASP A 452 0.76 45.94 -3.82
C ASP A 452 -0.43 45.72 -4.80
N GLY A 453 -0.24 44.90 -5.84
CA GLY A 453 -1.29 44.49 -6.80
C GLY A 453 -1.96 43.14 -6.49
N GLY A 454 -1.64 42.50 -5.36
CA GLY A 454 -2.18 41.17 -5.00
C GLY A 454 -1.49 39.99 -5.68
N GLU A 455 -0.60 40.23 -6.64
CA GLU A 455 0.25 39.20 -7.24
C GLU A 455 1.34 38.74 -6.25
N PRO A 456 1.66 37.44 -6.22
CA PRO A 456 2.71 36.90 -5.37
C PRO A 456 4.09 37.38 -5.83
N VAL A 457 4.87 37.94 -4.90
CA VAL A 457 6.24 38.38 -5.17
C VAL A 457 7.11 37.17 -5.44
N THR A 458 7.90 37.20 -6.53
CA THR A 458 8.85 36.13 -6.85
C THR A 458 10.09 36.22 -5.97
N LEU A 459 10.71 35.07 -5.68
CA LEU A 459 11.93 34.95 -4.91
C LEU A 459 13.15 35.06 -5.83
N ASP A 460 14.15 35.82 -5.40
CA ASP A 460 15.49 35.78 -5.97
C ASP A 460 16.26 34.53 -5.50
N TRP A 461 17.42 34.25 -6.11
CA TRP A 461 18.21 33.06 -5.79
C TRP A 461 18.67 33.00 -4.33
N LEU A 462 18.90 34.14 -3.67
CA LEU A 462 19.41 34.18 -2.30
C LEU A 462 18.28 33.91 -1.30
N ALA A 463 17.09 34.46 -1.56
CA ALA A 463 15.88 34.18 -0.80
C ALA A 463 15.52 32.69 -0.89
N VAL A 464 15.61 32.10 -2.08
CA VAL A 464 15.43 30.64 -2.26
C VAL A 464 16.44 29.86 -1.43
N LEU A 465 17.73 30.18 -1.50
CA LEU A 465 18.76 29.43 -0.77
C LEU A 465 18.61 29.55 0.76
N ARG A 466 18.22 30.72 1.26
CA ARG A 466 17.85 30.90 2.68
C ARG A 466 16.63 30.07 3.05
N ALA A 467 15.58 30.07 2.21
CA ALA A 467 14.39 29.28 2.44
C ALA A 467 14.73 27.77 2.50
N LEU A 468 15.60 27.28 1.61
CA LEU A 468 16.10 25.90 1.65
C LEU A 468 16.84 25.58 2.96
N ARG A 469 17.71 26.49 3.44
CA ARG A 469 18.35 26.34 4.74
C ARG A 469 17.33 26.25 5.87
N GLU A 470 16.38 27.17 5.93
CA GLU A 470 15.34 27.17 6.96
C GLU A 470 14.52 25.88 6.94
N ALA A 471 14.14 25.40 5.75
CA ALA A 471 13.44 24.13 5.60
C ALA A 471 14.26 22.94 6.10
N CYS A 472 15.59 22.93 5.91
CA CYS A 472 16.47 21.89 6.46
C CYS A 472 16.50 21.91 8.00
N MET A 473 16.29 23.06 8.64
CA MET A 473 16.34 23.21 10.10
C MET A 473 14.97 23.10 10.78
N ASP A 474 13.88 23.09 10.01
CA ASP A 474 12.52 23.01 10.52
C ASP A 474 12.30 21.68 11.29
N LYS A 475 11.98 21.80 12.58
CA LYS A 475 11.78 20.67 13.49
C LYS A 475 10.52 19.85 13.20
N ARG A 476 9.63 20.34 12.32
CA ARG A 476 8.48 19.56 11.82
C ARG A 476 8.88 18.50 10.81
N GLN A 477 10.01 18.68 10.10
CA GLN A 477 10.52 17.72 9.13
C GLN A 477 10.90 16.39 9.81
N PRO A 478 10.84 15.25 9.10
CA PRO A 478 11.25 13.96 9.65
C PRO A 478 12.73 13.93 10.06
N ASP A 479 13.59 14.58 9.26
CA ASP A 479 15.05 14.50 9.38
C ASP A 479 15.71 15.87 9.60
N SER A 480 15.13 16.72 10.46
CA SER A 480 15.62 18.09 10.70
C SER A 480 17.13 18.17 11.06
N MET A 481 17.80 19.20 10.54
CA MET A 481 19.19 19.56 10.86
C MET A 481 19.27 20.48 12.08
N ASN A 482 20.47 20.63 12.64
CA ASN A 482 20.75 21.60 13.69
C ASN A 482 21.30 22.90 13.09
N SER A 483 21.10 24.01 13.79
CA SER A 483 21.64 25.31 13.37
C SER A 483 23.16 25.31 13.27
N THR A 484 23.84 24.53 14.12
CA THR A 484 25.30 24.35 14.09
C THR A 484 25.80 23.71 12.80
N ASP A 485 24.99 22.88 12.14
CA ASP A 485 25.35 22.25 10.87
C ASP A 485 25.55 23.30 9.76
N PHE A 486 24.86 24.45 9.88
CA PHE A 486 24.93 25.58 8.95
C PHE A 486 25.88 26.70 9.40
N ALA A 487 26.64 26.55 10.49
CA ALA A 487 27.53 27.60 10.99
C ALA A 487 28.55 28.05 9.92
N ARG A 488 29.22 27.11 9.25
CA ARG A 488 30.16 27.39 8.16
C ARG A 488 29.48 28.03 6.95
N PHE A 489 28.29 27.56 6.59
CA PHE A 489 27.49 28.15 5.51
C PHE A 489 27.17 29.62 5.82
N ASN A 490 26.69 29.92 7.01
CA ASN A 490 26.33 31.28 7.43
C ASN A 490 27.55 32.22 7.43
N GLN A 491 28.71 31.75 7.87
CA GLN A 491 29.96 32.54 7.80
C GLN A 491 30.32 32.90 6.36
N VAL A 492 30.27 31.93 5.43
CA VAL A 492 30.52 32.15 4.00
C VAL A 492 29.47 33.09 3.42
N LEU A 493 28.19 32.87 3.72
CA LEU A 493 27.07 33.69 3.27
C LEU A 493 27.24 35.15 3.68
N ASN A 494 27.45 35.42 4.97
CA ASN A 494 27.57 36.78 5.50
C ASN A 494 28.72 37.55 4.83
N LEU A 495 29.85 36.89 4.63
CA LEU A 495 31.04 37.47 4.03
C LEU A 495 30.87 37.70 2.52
N ALA A 496 30.43 36.67 1.81
CA ALA A 496 30.27 36.70 0.36
C ALA A 496 29.09 37.58 -0.09
N ALA A 497 28.06 37.76 0.74
CA ALA A 497 26.95 38.67 0.43
C ALA A 497 27.40 40.15 0.39
N GLN A 498 28.30 40.55 1.29
CA GLN A 498 28.82 41.93 1.33
C GLN A 498 29.96 42.17 0.33
N GLY A 499 30.85 41.19 0.14
CA GLY A 499 32.01 41.32 -0.75
C GLY A 499 33.10 42.27 -0.24
N GLY A 500 33.84 42.87 -1.17
CA GLY A 500 34.87 43.87 -0.90
C GLY A 500 36.06 43.32 -0.10
N ARG A 501 36.68 44.20 0.70
CA ARG A 501 37.90 43.89 1.46
C ARG A 501 37.69 42.76 2.47
N GLN A 502 36.54 42.72 3.14
CA GLN A 502 36.25 41.70 4.15
C GLN A 502 36.29 40.30 3.53
N TRP A 503 35.63 40.13 2.38
CA TRP A 503 35.66 38.86 1.65
C TRP A 503 37.04 38.52 1.09
N ALA A 504 37.75 39.49 0.51
CA ALA A 504 39.09 39.29 -0.04
C ALA A 504 40.12 38.85 1.03
N GLU A 505 40.03 39.39 2.25
CA GLU A 505 40.91 39.07 3.38
C GLU A 505 40.43 37.88 4.22
N ARG A 506 39.30 37.23 3.85
CA ARG A 506 38.69 36.10 4.58
C ARG A 506 38.49 36.39 6.08
N MET A 507 37.99 37.60 6.38
CA MET A 507 37.75 38.00 7.77
C MET A 507 36.75 37.06 8.47
N PRO A 508 36.92 36.79 9.78
CA PRO A 508 35.93 36.04 10.55
C PRO A 508 34.55 36.68 10.47
N SER A 509 33.51 35.85 10.37
CA SER A 509 32.12 36.30 10.34
C SER A 509 31.28 35.50 11.34
N SER A 510 30.04 35.97 11.57
CA SER A 510 29.09 35.32 12.47
C SER A 510 28.69 33.93 11.96
N GLU A 511 28.49 33.00 12.89
CA GLU A 511 27.88 31.67 12.64
C GLU A 511 26.35 31.75 12.43
N LEU A 512 25.75 32.90 12.73
CA LEU A 512 24.35 33.21 12.45
C LEU A 512 24.22 34.03 11.18
N ASP A 513 23.17 33.81 10.39
CA ASP A 513 22.84 34.66 9.23
C ASP A 513 22.46 36.06 9.69
N LEU A 514 23.17 37.06 9.17
CA LEU A 514 22.97 38.48 9.51
C LEU A 514 21.94 39.16 8.60
N GLY A 515 21.34 38.44 7.65
CA GLY A 515 20.26 38.96 6.81
C GLY A 515 20.72 39.92 5.72
N HIS A 516 22.01 39.94 5.39
CA HIS A 516 22.55 40.83 4.35
C HIS A 516 21.95 40.52 2.97
N SER A 517 21.66 41.58 2.21
CA SER A 517 21.38 41.49 0.77
C SER A 517 22.68 41.23 0.00
N PHE A 518 22.58 40.63 -1.18
CA PHE A 518 23.75 40.38 -2.01
C PHE A 518 24.18 41.64 -2.75
N SER A 519 25.34 42.19 -2.42
CA SER A 519 25.90 43.35 -3.10
C SER A 519 26.64 42.92 -4.36
N VAL A 520 26.08 43.23 -5.53
CA VAL A 520 26.70 42.94 -6.83
C VAL A 520 27.89 43.87 -7.09
N ASP A 521 27.75 45.15 -6.78
CA ASP A 521 28.73 46.20 -7.12
C ASP A 521 29.87 46.37 -6.10
N ALA A 522 29.87 45.59 -5.01
CA ALA A 522 30.92 45.67 -3.99
C ALA A 522 32.32 45.36 -4.53
N ASP A 523 32.42 44.52 -5.56
CA ASP A 523 33.67 44.14 -6.22
C ASP A 523 33.41 43.47 -7.59
N ARG A 524 34.49 43.22 -8.35
CA ARG A 524 34.44 42.51 -9.64
C ARG A 524 34.23 40.99 -9.55
N HIS A 525 34.01 40.45 -8.35
CA HIS A 525 34.00 39.01 -8.06
C HIS A 525 32.62 38.48 -7.66
N ALA A 526 31.54 39.20 -7.97
CA ALA A 526 30.16 38.82 -7.65
C ALA A 526 29.81 37.37 -8.04
N GLU A 527 30.13 36.92 -9.26
CA GLU A 527 29.84 35.54 -9.70
C GLU A 527 30.60 34.49 -8.88
N ARG A 528 31.87 34.75 -8.55
CA ARG A 528 32.66 33.86 -7.69
C ARG A 528 32.10 33.82 -6.27
N ARG A 529 31.70 34.97 -5.73
CA ARG A 529 31.06 35.05 -4.40
C ARG A 529 29.75 34.27 -4.37
N ARG A 530 28.92 34.41 -5.40
CA ARG A 530 27.68 33.64 -5.55
C ARG A 530 27.96 32.14 -5.55
N ALA A 531 28.91 31.67 -6.36
CA ALA A 531 29.29 30.26 -6.41
C ALA A 531 29.80 29.72 -5.07
N GLU A 532 30.58 30.50 -4.32
CA GLU A 532 31.05 30.10 -2.97
C GLU A 532 29.91 29.88 -1.98
N ILE A 533 28.83 30.68 -2.07
CA ILE A 533 27.64 30.52 -1.20
C ILE A 533 26.93 29.20 -1.52
N PHE A 534 26.70 28.89 -2.81
CA PHE A 534 26.08 27.64 -3.23
C PHE A 534 26.92 26.40 -2.87
N ASP A 535 28.23 26.46 -3.10
CA ASP A 535 29.12 25.35 -2.74
C ASP A 535 29.16 25.09 -1.23
N ALA A 536 29.14 26.15 -0.42
CA ALA A 536 29.04 26.01 1.03
C ALA A 536 27.72 25.33 1.45
N PHE A 537 26.59 25.68 0.83
CA PHE A 537 25.30 25.05 1.10
C PHE A 537 25.30 23.56 0.72
N LEU A 538 25.71 23.24 -0.51
CA LEU A 538 25.78 21.86 -0.98
C LEU A 538 26.75 21.02 -0.16
N THR A 539 27.87 21.60 0.26
CA THR A 539 28.85 20.93 1.13
C THR A 539 28.26 20.57 2.49
N THR A 540 27.42 21.42 3.08
CA THR A 540 26.71 21.10 4.32
C THR A 540 25.83 19.85 4.17
N LEU A 541 25.04 19.79 3.11
CA LEU A 541 24.16 18.63 2.84
C LEU A 541 24.97 17.36 2.55
N ARG A 542 26.04 17.45 1.74
CA ARG A 542 26.94 16.33 1.45
C ARG A 542 27.57 15.76 2.72
N ASN A 543 28.08 16.63 3.60
CA ASN A 543 28.72 16.21 4.84
C ASN A 543 27.74 15.46 5.75
N ARG A 544 26.50 15.93 5.84
CA ARG A 544 25.43 15.23 6.57
C ARG A 544 25.18 13.84 6.00
N ALA A 545 24.95 13.76 4.69
CA ALA A 545 24.62 12.53 4.00
C ALA A 545 25.74 11.48 4.13
N LEU A 546 27.00 11.89 3.99
CA LEU A 546 28.18 11.04 4.21
C LEU A 546 28.32 10.59 5.66
N ALA A 547 28.11 11.49 6.63
CA ALA A 547 28.20 11.16 8.06
C ALA A 547 27.15 10.13 8.47
N ARG A 548 25.94 10.20 7.90
CA ARG A 548 24.83 9.28 8.17
C ARG A 548 24.82 8.04 7.27
N ARG A 549 25.62 8.04 6.19
CA ARG A 549 25.60 7.03 5.11
C ARG A 549 24.21 6.85 4.51
N ARG A 550 23.52 7.96 4.29
CA ARG A 550 22.16 8.01 3.73
C ARG A 550 22.10 9.09 2.66
N PRO A 551 21.53 8.82 1.48
CA PRO A 551 21.21 9.88 0.53
C PRO A 551 20.24 10.89 1.16
N HIS A 552 20.27 12.12 0.65
CA HIS A 552 19.39 13.21 1.07
C HIS A 552 18.64 13.74 -0.14
N LEU A 553 17.31 13.63 -0.10
CA LEU A 553 16.40 14.15 -1.11
C LEU A 553 15.83 15.51 -0.69
N LEU A 554 16.03 16.52 -1.53
CA LEU A 554 15.49 17.88 -1.35
C LEU A 554 14.35 18.12 -2.35
N ALA A 555 13.12 18.23 -1.87
CA ALA A 555 11.96 18.55 -2.70
C ALA A 555 11.64 20.04 -2.64
N ILE A 556 11.66 20.70 -3.80
CA ILE A 556 11.36 22.11 -3.99
C ILE A 556 9.98 22.24 -4.64
N ASP A 557 8.96 22.50 -3.82
CA ASP A 557 7.60 22.75 -4.27
C ASP A 557 7.35 24.23 -4.56
N SER A 558 6.34 24.48 -5.40
CA SER A 558 5.98 25.79 -5.92
C SER A 558 7.15 26.50 -6.60
N ALA A 559 7.95 25.79 -7.40
CA ALA A 559 9.12 26.37 -8.07
C ALA A 559 8.78 27.57 -8.99
N GLN A 560 7.52 27.70 -9.41
CA GLN A 560 7.00 28.89 -10.09
C GLN A 560 7.11 30.20 -9.30
N ARG A 561 7.39 30.14 -7.99
CA ARG A 561 7.68 31.30 -7.16
C ARG A 561 9.07 31.89 -7.40
N ILE A 562 9.93 31.18 -8.12
CA ILE A 562 11.30 31.62 -8.41
C ILE A 562 11.27 32.53 -9.65
N SER A 563 11.98 33.66 -9.57
CA SER A 563 12.29 34.52 -10.72
C SER A 563 12.96 33.72 -11.85
N GLU A 564 12.44 33.80 -13.09
CA GLU A 564 13.01 33.06 -14.22
C GLU A 564 14.49 33.40 -14.46
N SER A 565 14.82 34.69 -14.34
CA SER A 565 16.19 35.17 -14.53
C SER A 565 17.15 34.53 -13.52
N ASP A 566 16.77 34.50 -12.25
CA ASP A 566 17.60 33.93 -11.18
C ASP A 566 17.61 32.40 -11.22
N PHE A 567 16.51 31.77 -11.63
CA PHE A 567 16.47 30.33 -11.87
C PHE A 567 17.51 29.94 -12.93
N ARG A 568 17.50 30.62 -14.08
CA ARG A 568 18.40 30.32 -15.19
C ARG A 568 19.85 30.68 -14.90
N SER A 569 20.11 31.84 -14.29
CA SER A 569 21.46 32.38 -14.12
C SER A 569 22.18 31.90 -12.86
N ALA A 570 21.46 31.47 -11.83
CA ALA A 570 22.04 31.05 -10.55
C ALA A 570 21.65 29.63 -10.15
N LEU A 571 20.36 29.33 -9.97
CA LEU A 571 19.94 28.04 -9.39
C LEU A 571 20.23 26.87 -10.32
N LEU A 572 19.99 27.01 -11.62
CA LEU A 572 20.28 25.95 -12.59
C LEU A 572 21.78 25.61 -12.63
N PRO A 573 22.71 26.55 -12.88
CA PRO A 573 24.14 26.21 -12.94
C PRO A 573 24.80 25.97 -11.57
N LEU A 574 24.32 26.54 -10.46
CA LEU A 574 25.02 26.48 -9.16
C LEU A 574 24.36 25.56 -8.12
N LEU A 575 23.08 25.18 -8.29
CA LEU A 575 22.38 24.23 -7.43
C LEU A 575 22.10 22.91 -8.17
N LEU A 576 21.40 22.97 -9.31
CA LEU A 576 20.98 21.79 -10.06
C LEU A 576 22.17 21.12 -10.77
N GLY A 577 23.02 21.90 -11.43
CA GLY A 577 24.17 21.39 -12.17
C GLY A 577 25.15 20.59 -11.32
N PRO A 578 25.62 21.09 -10.17
CA PRO A 578 26.52 20.32 -9.31
C PRO A 578 25.91 19.02 -8.76
N VAL A 579 24.57 18.93 -8.66
CA VAL A 579 23.89 17.70 -8.24
C VAL A 579 23.92 16.65 -9.37
N GLN A 580 23.83 17.10 -10.62
CA GLN A 580 23.82 16.25 -11.81
C GLN A 580 25.23 15.84 -12.31
N GLU A 581 26.21 16.76 -12.31
CA GLU A 581 27.52 16.58 -12.98
C GLU A 581 28.54 15.71 -12.22
N ILE A 582 28.40 15.52 -10.90
CA ILE A 582 29.42 14.85 -10.08
C ILE A 582 29.31 13.31 -10.22
N GLY A 583 30.30 12.65 -10.84
CA GLY A 583 30.37 11.18 -10.87
C GLY A 583 30.53 10.54 -9.47
N GLY A 584 30.06 9.30 -9.28
CA GLY A 584 30.18 8.51 -8.03
C GLY A 584 28.92 8.48 -7.16
N ASP A 585 29.01 8.00 -5.91
CA ASP A 585 27.95 7.99 -4.89
C ASP A 585 27.67 9.41 -4.35
N PHE A 586 27.29 10.34 -5.24
CA PHE A 586 26.84 11.65 -4.79
C PHE A 586 25.50 11.49 -4.08
N PRO A 587 25.41 11.84 -2.78
CA PRO A 587 24.29 11.40 -1.98
C PRO A 587 23.14 12.42 -1.98
N LEU A 588 23.10 13.41 -2.89
CA LEU A 588 22.01 14.38 -2.93
C LEU A 588 21.17 14.23 -4.19
N ARG A 589 19.85 14.36 -4.02
CA ARG A 589 18.85 14.35 -5.09
C ARG A 589 17.94 15.56 -4.93
N ILE A 590 17.44 16.08 -6.04
CA ILE A 590 16.49 17.19 -6.07
C ILE A 590 15.21 16.76 -6.81
N LEU A 591 14.07 17.01 -6.18
CA LEU A 591 12.75 16.93 -6.80
C LEU A 591 12.20 18.34 -6.97
N ALA A 592 12.02 18.78 -8.21
CA ALA A 592 11.40 20.08 -8.50
C ALA A 592 9.91 19.90 -8.84
N VAL A 593 9.03 20.68 -8.21
CA VAL A 593 7.60 20.65 -8.47
C VAL A 593 7.15 22.00 -9.03
N ALA A 594 6.64 21.99 -10.25
CA ALA A 594 6.30 23.21 -10.98
C ALA A 594 5.14 22.98 -11.96
N PRO A 595 4.29 23.97 -12.24
CA PRO A 595 3.37 23.90 -13.37
C PRO A 595 4.12 24.08 -14.70
N GLN A 596 3.57 23.50 -15.77
CA GLN A 596 4.13 23.67 -17.13
C GLN A 596 4.02 25.11 -17.64
N SER A 597 3.11 25.90 -17.06
CA SER A 597 2.92 27.32 -17.41
C SER A 597 4.01 28.24 -16.86
N TRP A 598 4.87 27.77 -15.96
CA TRP A 598 6.00 28.56 -15.47
C TRP A 598 7.10 28.64 -16.54
N ALA A 599 7.53 29.85 -16.90
CA ALA A 599 8.56 30.06 -17.92
C ALA A 599 9.89 29.34 -17.59
N GLY A 600 10.23 29.25 -16.30
CA GLY A 600 11.40 28.49 -15.81
C GLY A 600 11.35 26.99 -16.11
N PHE A 601 10.16 26.42 -16.32
CA PHE A 601 9.99 24.98 -16.54
C PHE A 601 10.66 24.51 -17.83
N ARG A 602 10.70 25.33 -18.89
CA ARG A 602 11.40 24.99 -20.13
C ARG A 602 12.89 24.77 -19.88
N HIS A 603 13.52 25.69 -19.15
CA HIS A 603 14.94 25.58 -18.81
C HIS A 603 15.21 24.36 -17.92
N LEU A 604 14.30 24.06 -16.98
CA LEU A 604 14.37 22.84 -16.18
C LEU A 604 14.29 21.58 -17.06
N GLN A 605 13.31 21.51 -17.95
CA GLN A 605 13.08 20.36 -18.83
C GLN A 605 14.25 20.11 -19.79
N GLU A 606 14.86 21.17 -20.34
CA GLU A 606 16.05 21.07 -21.20
C GLU A 606 17.29 20.57 -20.44
N PHE A 607 17.33 20.78 -19.12
CA PHE A 607 18.46 20.41 -18.27
C PHE A 607 18.35 18.98 -17.70
N MET A 608 17.13 18.48 -17.53
CA MET A 608 16.86 17.18 -16.91
C MET A 608 17.35 16.00 -17.77
N PRO A 609 17.87 14.93 -17.14
CA PRO A 609 18.27 13.71 -17.86
C PRO A 609 17.07 12.87 -18.33
N GLY A 610 15.99 12.86 -17.55
CA GLY A 610 14.77 12.09 -17.79
C GLY A 610 13.53 12.96 -17.99
N ALA A 611 12.42 12.32 -18.40
CA ALA A 611 11.15 12.99 -18.55
C ALA A 611 10.53 13.34 -17.19
N PRO A 612 9.90 14.51 -17.02
CA PRO A 612 9.17 14.84 -15.80
C PRO A 612 7.93 13.97 -15.67
N VAL A 613 7.51 13.71 -14.42
CA VAL A 613 6.22 13.07 -14.13
C VAL A 613 5.11 14.08 -14.40
N VAL A 614 4.27 13.80 -15.39
CA VAL A 614 3.18 14.70 -15.79
C VAL A 614 1.87 14.22 -15.19
N LEU A 615 1.27 15.04 -14.33
CA LEU A 615 -0.08 14.80 -13.82
C LEU A 615 -1.15 15.33 -14.79
N THR A 616 -2.05 14.45 -15.21
CA THR A 616 -3.24 14.74 -16.02
C THR A 616 -4.51 14.56 -15.20
N ASP A 617 -5.70 14.76 -15.79
CA ASP A 617 -6.95 14.38 -15.10
C ASP A 617 -7.06 12.87 -14.89
N PHE A 618 -7.97 12.48 -14.00
CA PHE A 618 -8.30 11.07 -13.78
C PHE A 618 -9.17 10.55 -14.92
N GLN A 619 -9.01 9.26 -15.22
CA GLN A 619 -9.84 8.60 -16.22
C GLN A 619 -11.26 8.42 -15.69
N LEU A 620 -12.24 8.42 -16.60
CA LEU A 620 -13.65 8.35 -16.25
C LEU A 620 -14.02 7.10 -15.43
N HIS A 621 -13.40 5.96 -15.78
CA HIS A 621 -13.66 4.68 -15.13
C HIS A 621 -13.17 4.64 -13.68
N ASP A 622 -12.16 5.44 -13.33
CA ASP A 622 -11.64 5.53 -11.96
C ASP A 622 -12.56 6.32 -11.03
N TYR A 623 -13.50 7.08 -11.57
CA TYR A 623 -14.29 8.06 -10.84
C TYR A 623 -15.07 7.45 -9.67
N LYS A 624 -15.84 6.37 -9.92
CA LYS A 624 -16.65 5.73 -8.87
C LYS A 624 -15.76 5.19 -7.75
N ARG A 625 -14.66 4.54 -8.13
CA ARG A 625 -13.66 3.99 -7.20
C ARG A 625 -13.04 5.09 -6.33
N LEU A 626 -12.58 6.18 -6.94
CA LEU A 626 -11.97 7.30 -6.22
C LEU A 626 -12.99 8.05 -5.36
N ALA A 627 -14.25 8.13 -5.79
CA ALA A 627 -15.33 8.69 -5.00
C ALA A 627 -15.62 7.83 -3.77
N ARG A 628 -15.70 6.51 -3.94
CA ARG A 628 -15.89 5.57 -2.82
C ARG A 628 -14.70 5.61 -1.86
N GLU A 629 -13.48 5.63 -2.39
CA GLU A 629 -12.27 5.76 -1.59
C GLU A 629 -12.25 7.06 -0.77
N PHE A 630 -12.64 8.20 -1.37
CA PHE A 630 -12.79 9.45 -0.64
C PHE A 630 -13.85 9.35 0.47
N TRP A 631 -14.99 8.74 0.15
CA TRP A 631 -16.10 8.54 1.08
C TRP A 631 -15.68 7.73 2.32
N GLU A 632 -15.11 6.54 2.12
CA GLU A 632 -14.72 5.66 3.24
C GLU A 632 -13.61 6.28 4.09
N ARG A 633 -12.63 6.93 3.46
CA ARG A 633 -11.50 7.53 4.18
C ARG A 633 -11.85 8.76 5.02
N LYS A 634 -12.97 9.45 4.74
CA LYS A 634 -13.21 10.81 5.27
C LYS A 634 -14.63 11.12 5.68
N LEU A 635 -15.63 10.68 4.90
CA LEU A 635 -17.01 11.08 5.12
C LEU A 635 -17.76 10.07 5.99
N HIS A 636 -17.50 8.78 5.81
CA HIS A 636 -18.19 7.72 6.55
C HIS A 636 -18.00 7.83 8.08
N GLU A 637 -16.77 8.10 8.51
CA GLU A 637 -16.45 8.25 9.94
C GLU A 637 -17.02 9.54 10.57
N ASN A 638 -17.46 10.50 9.76
CA ASN A 638 -17.90 11.81 10.23
C ASN A 638 -19.36 11.81 10.71
N HIS A 639 -19.56 12.10 11.99
CA HIS A 639 -20.87 12.17 12.64
C HIS A 639 -21.87 13.15 12.02
N LEU A 640 -21.42 14.22 11.34
CA LEU A 640 -22.29 15.20 10.69
C LEU A 640 -22.93 14.67 9.40
N LEU A 641 -22.29 13.71 8.74
CA LEU A 641 -22.71 13.18 7.43
C LEU A 641 -23.25 11.75 7.49
N ARG A 642 -23.36 11.16 8.69
CA ARG A 642 -23.92 9.79 8.91
C ARG A 642 -25.33 9.57 8.34
N ARG A 643 -26.04 10.62 7.94
CA ARG A 643 -27.37 10.53 7.32
C ARG A 643 -27.33 10.42 5.79
N LEU A 644 -26.19 10.69 5.16
CA LEU A 644 -26.01 10.51 3.73
C LEU A 644 -25.53 9.09 3.47
N SER A 645 -26.14 8.43 2.49
CA SER A 645 -25.59 7.20 1.93
C SER A 645 -24.46 7.53 0.94
N PHE A 646 -23.65 6.54 0.58
CA PHE A 646 -22.71 6.70 -0.52
C PHE A 646 -23.42 7.02 -1.84
N GLU A 647 -24.62 6.46 -2.06
CA GLU A 647 -25.43 6.71 -3.25
C GLU A 647 -25.85 8.19 -3.35
N ASP A 648 -26.22 8.81 -2.23
CA ASP A 648 -26.52 10.25 -2.17
C ASP A 648 -25.29 11.10 -2.49
N PHE A 649 -24.13 10.71 -1.96
CA PHE A 649 -22.86 11.39 -2.20
C PHE A 649 -22.40 11.26 -3.66
N GLU A 650 -22.50 10.07 -4.23
CA GLU A 650 -22.17 9.81 -5.63
C GLU A 650 -23.06 10.65 -6.55
N ALA A 651 -24.38 10.70 -6.29
CA ALA A 651 -25.31 11.52 -7.05
C ALA A 651 -24.97 13.03 -6.98
N LEU A 652 -24.44 13.51 -5.86
CA LEU A 652 -23.97 14.89 -5.70
C LEU A 652 -22.71 15.14 -6.52
N LEU A 653 -21.73 14.23 -6.47
CA LEU A 653 -20.52 14.35 -7.27
C LEU A 653 -20.82 14.29 -8.78
N ASP A 654 -21.76 13.46 -9.21
CA ASP A 654 -22.15 13.33 -10.63
C ASP A 654 -22.69 14.65 -11.17
N ARG A 655 -23.46 15.37 -10.36
CA ARG A 655 -23.93 16.73 -10.69
C ARG A 655 -22.78 17.74 -10.81
N MET A 656 -21.70 17.58 -10.03
CA MET A 656 -20.52 18.46 -10.07
C MET A 656 -19.60 18.19 -11.25
N LYS A 657 -19.58 16.95 -11.75
CA LYS A 657 -18.73 16.50 -12.87
C LYS A 657 -19.21 17.03 -14.22
N GLY A 658 -20.53 17.06 -14.46
CA GLY A 658 -21.11 17.41 -15.76
C GLY A 658 -20.80 16.36 -16.87
N ASN A 659 -20.88 16.76 -18.15
CA ASN A 659 -20.71 15.87 -19.32
C ASN A 659 -19.24 15.71 -19.80
N GLN A 660 -18.25 15.73 -18.91
CA GLN A 660 -16.83 15.66 -19.29
C GLN A 660 -16.34 14.22 -19.46
N GLN A 661 -15.46 13.99 -20.46
CA GLN A 661 -14.81 12.69 -20.74
C GLN A 661 -13.75 12.29 -19.70
N SER A 662 -13.27 13.24 -18.92
CA SER A 662 -12.44 13.04 -17.73
C SER A 662 -13.01 13.88 -16.60
N PHE A 663 -12.60 13.62 -15.36
CA PHE A 663 -13.08 14.42 -14.24
C PHE A 663 -11.91 15.13 -13.54
N HIS A 664 -12.15 16.41 -13.21
CA HIS A 664 -11.10 17.30 -12.76
C HIS A 664 -10.58 16.89 -11.37
N VAL A 665 -9.26 16.80 -11.22
CA VAL A 665 -8.60 16.49 -9.92
C VAL A 665 -9.09 17.40 -8.79
N GLY A 666 -9.34 18.67 -9.12
CA GLY A 666 -9.85 19.68 -8.18
C GLY A 666 -11.28 19.43 -7.66
N VAL A 667 -12.03 18.43 -8.13
CA VAL A 667 -13.35 18.09 -7.56
C VAL A 667 -13.21 17.65 -6.11
N TYR A 668 -12.36 16.66 -5.82
CA TYR A 668 -12.15 16.18 -4.45
C TYR A 668 -11.50 17.26 -3.57
N GLN A 669 -10.58 18.05 -4.13
CA GLN A 669 -9.99 19.17 -3.39
C GLN A 669 -11.06 20.21 -3.01
N ARG A 670 -12.03 20.52 -3.89
CA ARG A 670 -13.14 21.41 -3.53
C ARG A 670 -14.02 20.81 -2.45
N VAL A 671 -14.33 19.52 -2.51
CA VAL A 671 -15.08 18.83 -1.45
C VAL A 671 -14.33 18.90 -0.12
N LEU A 672 -13.02 18.69 -0.14
CA LEU A 672 -12.18 18.81 1.04
C LEU A 672 -12.13 20.24 1.58
N ASP A 673 -11.92 21.25 0.72
CA ASP A 673 -11.90 22.67 1.10
C ASP A 673 -13.24 23.03 1.78
N THR A 674 -14.35 22.64 1.16
CA THR A 674 -15.71 22.84 1.72
C THR A 674 -15.89 22.13 3.07
N TRP A 675 -15.36 20.91 3.20
CA TRP A 675 -15.44 20.13 4.44
C TRP A 675 -14.59 20.74 5.56
N LEU A 676 -13.37 21.19 5.27
CA LEU A 676 -12.51 21.88 6.22
C LEU A 676 -13.14 23.20 6.69
N ASP A 677 -13.79 23.93 5.77
CA ASP A 677 -14.54 25.15 6.10
C ASP A 677 -15.75 24.84 7.01
N MET A 678 -16.48 23.74 6.76
CA MET A 678 -17.57 23.29 7.63
C MET A 678 -17.08 22.85 9.02
N GLY A 679 -15.94 22.16 9.10
CA GLY A 679 -15.31 21.74 10.36
C GLY A 679 -14.74 22.91 11.18
N GLY A 680 -14.32 23.98 10.51
CA GLY A 680 -13.89 25.24 11.13
C GLY A 680 -15.07 26.07 11.69
N MET A 681 -16.29 25.85 11.20
CA MET A 681 -17.52 26.47 11.70
C MET A 681 -18.14 25.72 12.90
N GLY A 682 -17.30 25.33 13.87
CA GLY A 682 -17.72 24.93 15.21
C GLY A 682 -18.34 26.11 15.98
N GLY A 683 -19.51 26.58 15.54
CA GLY A 683 -20.19 27.71 16.15
C GLY A 683 -21.49 28.16 15.46
N GLY A 684 -21.76 27.81 14.20
CA GLY A 684 -23.00 28.30 13.60
C GLY A 684 -23.22 27.95 12.15
N MET A 685 -23.75 26.75 11.89
CA MET A 685 -24.71 26.55 10.80
C MET A 685 -25.39 25.18 10.99
N ARG A 686 -26.50 25.19 11.72
CA ARG A 686 -27.62 24.31 11.40
C ARG A 686 -28.45 25.08 10.37
N GLU A 687 -28.84 24.40 9.29
CA GLU A 687 -29.67 24.89 8.18
C GLU A 687 -28.92 25.54 7.01
N ALA A 688 -28.56 24.71 6.02
CA ALA A 688 -28.83 24.98 4.61
C ALA A 688 -28.66 23.72 3.75
N GLY A 689 -29.80 23.19 3.30
CA GLY A 689 -30.02 22.53 1.99
C GLY A 689 -29.19 21.33 1.62
#